data_AF-A0A8W8LET7-F1
#
_entry.id   AF-A0A8W8LET7-F1
#
_cell.length_a   1.000
_cell.length_b   1.000
_cell.length_c   1.000
_cell.angle_alpha   90.00
_cell.angle_beta   90.00
_cell.angle_gamma   90.00
#
_symmetry.space_group_name_H-M   'P 1'
#
loop_
_entity.id
_entity.type
_entity.pdbx_description
1 polymer ?
#
loop_
_entity_poly.entity_id
_entity_poly.type
_entity_poly.pdbx_seq_one_letter_code
_entity_poly.pdbx_strand_id
1 'polypeptide(L)'
;DGVEPESDPAIKGKKDPETGFPISVPRKCVAPSATQLYMVRTMLESITDRSTVGVKRSVKKELESQQVTAINQFLKQSFYWNYLLNFNKSLHACGDLSQLWFREYFLEMTMGKRIQFPIEMSMPWILTDHVLDTKEPSMMEYILYPLDLYNDSAQYAIMKFHRQFLYDEVEAEVNLCFDQFVYKLSEQMFAYYKHLAGSIMLDKSFRAESAKKGHKIPYPVANRYHTLLKQQHVQVLGRSIDLKHLIGQRINASLLKSLDIAISRFEAGDLTGIVELEKLIEVNKLTYKLMKDLLPLDDFDSMLNEANNKVTGPFGRITLHVFWEINYDFLQHYCYNAATNRFIKATFLIAPEQCDREKAPSPSHAFLWGTKALTTAYSSIFKPFHGFIGPPHFRSLCRLIGYHGIALVVEELLKVVENILKGTLLDYVQALMTLMPEKCKLPRYDYGSPGIAQFYSEMLSDIIQYPDLRTDVFQSFREIGNAILLTLLMEQALTQEEMCDLKQAAPFQNVIPKPFIPIKEGDDRKQKEKELREALQALETKYASQQIVPVIGRCGNAQQSDLVASCDLLTRERLCCGLSMFEVVLNKIKTFLEDKTWHGQHPKNDVINIDECTEFHRLWSALQFVYCMPIRENEYSIEELFGEGLNWAGCALIVLLSQQRRFEALDFCYHVLKVNRVDQKQGTIMGHQLSSLVGRIRWFQVLNTQIFDIFKKYLNASELPENAVENITCFTPPIHPSCATPI
;
A
#
# COMPACT_ATOMS: atom_id res chain seq x y z
N ASP A 1 -47.62 66.98 25.78
CA ASP A 1 -47.48 67.56 27.14
C ASP A 1 -47.92 66.64 28.29
N GLY A 2 -48.08 65.33 28.07
CA GLY A 2 -48.46 64.39 29.14
C GLY A 2 -49.89 64.55 29.67
N VAL A 3 -50.63 65.54 29.16
CA VAL A 3 -52.03 65.87 29.46
C VAL A 3 -52.81 65.87 28.14
N GLU A 4 -54.10 65.57 28.19
CA GLU A 4 -55.02 65.65 27.06
C GLU A 4 -55.18 67.10 26.56
N PRO A 5 -55.20 67.37 25.25
CA PRO A 5 -55.28 68.72 24.72
C PRO A 5 -56.68 69.35 24.91
N GLU A 6 -56.85 70.17 25.96
CA GLU A 6 -58.12 70.89 26.23
C GLU A 6 -58.55 71.85 25.10
N SER A 7 -57.62 72.20 24.22
CA SER A 7 -57.85 73.04 23.04
C SER A 7 -58.45 72.29 21.84
N ASP A 8 -58.61 70.96 21.92
CA ASP A 8 -59.23 70.16 20.86
C ASP A 8 -60.72 70.53 20.68
N PRO A 9 -61.13 71.02 19.50
CA PRO A 9 -62.53 71.39 19.23
C PRO A 9 -63.48 70.19 19.31
N ALA A 10 -63.02 68.96 19.05
CA ALA A 10 -63.82 67.74 19.09
C ALA A 10 -64.32 67.40 20.50
N ILE A 11 -63.55 67.72 21.56
CA ILE A 11 -63.96 67.54 22.96
C ILE A 11 -65.20 68.39 23.29
N LYS A 12 -65.34 69.55 22.65
CA LYS A 12 -66.49 70.46 22.79
C LYS A 12 -67.60 70.19 21.76
N GLY A 13 -67.49 69.11 20.99
CA GLY A 13 -68.45 68.72 19.95
C GLY A 13 -68.44 69.61 18.70
N LYS A 14 -67.38 70.39 18.48
CA LYS A 14 -67.21 71.25 17.29
C LYS A 14 -66.33 70.56 16.25
N LYS A 15 -66.51 70.90 14.98
CA LYS A 15 -65.61 70.47 13.91
C LYS A 15 -64.28 71.24 13.99
N ASP A 16 -63.25 70.65 13.42
CA ASP A 16 -61.95 71.30 13.25
C ASP A 16 -62.08 72.60 12.43
N PRO A 17 -61.23 73.62 12.69
CA PRO A 17 -61.13 74.80 11.84
C PRO A 17 -60.70 74.40 10.42
N GLU A 18 -60.96 75.25 9.42
CA GLU A 18 -60.62 74.95 8.01
C GLU A 18 -59.12 74.65 7.78
N THR A 19 -58.25 75.09 8.69
CA THR A 19 -56.80 74.81 8.70
C THR A 19 -56.41 73.49 9.37
N GLY A 20 -57.36 72.74 9.93
CA GLY A 20 -57.15 71.50 10.71
C GLY A 20 -56.64 71.73 12.14
N PHE A 21 -56.80 70.72 13.02
CA PHE A 21 -56.21 70.69 14.36
C PHE A 21 -55.09 69.63 14.45
N PRO A 22 -53.80 70.00 14.49
CA PRO A 22 -52.70 69.03 14.45
C PRO A 22 -52.43 68.39 15.82
N ILE A 23 -52.54 67.05 15.90
CA ILE A 23 -52.12 66.27 17.07
C ILE A 23 -50.82 65.53 16.75
N SER A 24 -49.73 65.91 17.41
CA SER A 24 -48.44 65.20 17.30
C SER A 24 -48.43 63.96 18.20
N VAL A 25 -48.70 62.79 17.61
CA VAL A 25 -48.69 61.51 18.35
C VAL A 25 -47.26 61.02 18.55
N PRO A 26 -46.77 60.84 19.78
CA PRO A 26 -45.41 60.37 20.03
C PRO A 26 -45.23 58.92 19.58
N ARG A 27 -44.11 58.62 18.92
CA ARG A 27 -43.70 57.24 18.61
C ARG A 27 -42.84 56.70 19.75
N LYS A 28 -43.39 55.80 20.56
CA LYS A 28 -42.66 55.13 21.65
C LYS A 28 -42.43 53.66 21.31
N CYS A 29 -41.24 53.14 21.63
CA CYS A 29 -40.89 51.72 21.51
C CYS A 29 -41.33 50.93 22.75
N VAL A 30 -42.56 51.16 23.23
CA VAL A 30 -43.14 50.43 24.34
C VAL A 30 -44.55 50.00 23.97
N ALA A 31 -44.83 48.72 24.16
CA ALA A 31 -46.13 48.14 23.87
C ALA A 31 -47.17 48.52 24.95
N PRO A 32 -48.47 48.51 24.62
CA PRO A 32 -49.50 48.57 25.65
C PRO A 32 -49.39 47.36 26.58
N SER A 33 -49.77 47.53 27.84
CA SER A 33 -49.90 46.39 28.76
C SER A 33 -50.98 45.43 28.27
N ALA A 34 -50.91 44.16 28.71
CA ALA A 34 -51.92 43.16 28.37
C ALA A 34 -53.33 43.62 28.78
N THR A 35 -53.46 44.29 29.93
CA THR A 35 -54.72 44.86 30.41
C THR A 35 -55.19 46.04 29.57
N GLN A 36 -54.30 46.96 29.17
CA GLN A 36 -54.64 48.08 28.29
C GLN A 36 -55.16 47.56 26.94
N LEU A 37 -54.44 46.62 26.33
CA LEU A 37 -54.84 46.04 25.05
C LEU A 37 -56.16 45.26 25.15
N TYR A 38 -56.33 44.46 26.22
CA TYR A 38 -57.57 43.73 26.47
C TYR A 38 -58.76 44.66 26.65
N MET A 39 -58.63 45.69 27.49
CA MET A 39 -59.71 46.64 27.77
C MET A 39 -60.09 47.45 26.54
N VAL A 40 -59.10 47.99 25.81
CA VAL A 40 -59.36 48.76 24.56
C VAL A 40 -60.07 47.89 23.53
N ARG A 41 -59.60 46.66 23.31
CA ARG A 41 -60.24 45.74 22.37
C ARG A 41 -61.66 45.37 22.80
N THR A 42 -61.86 45.02 24.07
CA THR A 42 -63.18 44.64 24.61
C THR A 42 -64.18 45.79 24.52
N MET A 43 -63.76 47.03 24.82
CA MET A 43 -64.62 48.21 24.68
C MET A 43 -64.98 48.46 23.21
N LEU A 44 -64.01 48.44 22.30
CA LEU A 44 -64.24 48.63 20.86
C LEU A 44 -65.10 47.52 20.24
N GLU A 45 -64.94 46.28 20.70
CA GLU A 45 -65.76 45.13 20.32
C GLU A 45 -67.21 45.31 20.80
N SER A 46 -67.42 45.74 22.04
CA SER A 46 -68.77 46.01 22.58
C SER A 46 -69.55 47.10 21.84
N ILE A 47 -68.83 48.07 21.24
CA ILE A 47 -69.40 49.16 20.45
C ILE A 47 -69.81 48.69 19.04
N THR A 48 -69.08 47.73 18.48
CA THR A 48 -69.25 47.26 17.09
C THR A 48 -70.04 45.96 16.98
N ASP A 49 -70.20 45.22 18.08
CA ASP A 49 -70.98 44.00 18.16
C ASP A 49 -72.48 44.28 18.44
N ARG A 50 -73.36 43.40 17.96
CA ARG A 50 -74.82 43.56 18.07
C ARG A 50 -75.40 42.97 19.36
N SER A 51 -74.62 42.23 20.14
CA SER A 51 -75.13 41.32 21.18
C SER A 51 -74.49 41.47 22.56
N THR A 52 -74.35 42.69 23.06
CA THR A 52 -74.22 42.86 24.52
C THR A 52 -75.59 42.62 25.18
N VAL A 53 -75.69 41.50 25.91
CA VAL A 53 -76.89 41.11 26.66
C VAL A 53 -77.24 42.23 27.65
N GLY A 54 -78.39 42.89 27.43
CA GLY A 54 -78.98 43.85 28.37
C GLY A 54 -79.18 45.28 27.86
N VAL A 55 -78.65 45.67 26.69
CA VAL A 55 -78.82 47.03 26.15
C VAL A 55 -79.87 47.05 25.03
N LYS A 56 -80.98 47.78 25.22
CA LYS A 56 -82.13 47.84 24.28
C LYS A 56 -81.87 48.61 22.96
N ARG A 57 -80.68 49.19 22.76
CA ARG A 57 -80.25 49.84 21.49
C ARG A 57 -78.80 49.49 21.19
N SER A 58 -78.52 49.02 19.97
CA SER A 58 -77.16 48.74 19.51
C SER A 58 -76.46 50.05 19.13
N VAL A 59 -75.40 50.39 19.86
CA VAL A 59 -74.55 51.59 19.66
C VAL A 59 -74.01 51.67 18.22
N LYS A 60 -73.84 50.52 17.56
CA LYS A 60 -73.46 50.42 16.15
C LYS A 60 -74.38 51.17 15.18
N LYS A 61 -75.69 51.27 15.47
CA LYS A 61 -76.65 51.98 14.59
C LYS A 61 -76.55 53.50 14.67
N GLU A 62 -75.84 54.02 15.67
CA GLU A 62 -75.66 55.46 15.94
C GLU A 62 -74.30 55.97 15.43
N LEU A 63 -73.44 55.09 14.91
CA LEU A 63 -72.11 55.40 14.39
C LEU A 63 -72.08 55.47 12.86
N GLU A 64 -71.21 56.32 12.31
CA GLU A 64 -71.01 56.42 10.87
C GLU A 64 -70.29 55.18 10.30
N SER A 65 -70.62 54.80 9.06
CA SER A 65 -70.05 53.60 8.40
C SER A 65 -68.52 53.62 8.30
N GLN A 66 -67.92 54.80 8.15
CA GLN A 66 -66.46 54.97 8.10
C GLN A 66 -65.81 54.67 9.46
N GLN A 67 -66.41 55.13 10.56
CA GLN A 67 -65.93 54.89 11.92
C GLN A 67 -66.01 53.39 12.28
N VAL A 68 -67.13 52.73 11.95
CA VAL A 68 -67.29 51.28 12.16
C VAL A 68 -66.23 50.49 11.38
N THR A 69 -65.89 50.91 10.17
CA THR A 69 -64.85 50.25 9.35
C THR A 69 -63.46 50.42 9.98
N ALA A 70 -63.12 51.63 10.46
CA ALA A 70 -61.86 51.91 11.13
C ALA A 70 -61.69 51.10 12.43
N ILE A 71 -62.76 51.01 13.24
CA ILE A 71 -62.74 50.21 14.48
C ILE A 71 -62.55 48.72 14.16
N ASN A 72 -63.29 48.17 13.18
CA ASN A 72 -63.13 46.78 12.78
C ASN A 72 -61.74 46.48 12.21
N GLN A 73 -61.15 47.42 11.46
CA GLN A 73 -59.78 47.30 10.96
C GLN A 73 -58.78 47.27 12.12
N PHE A 74 -58.94 48.14 13.11
CA PHE A 74 -58.11 48.14 14.32
C PHE A 74 -58.26 46.84 15.11
N LEU A 75 -59.49 46.35 15.32
CA LEU A 75 -59.75 45.08 16.01
C LEU A 75 -59.15 43.88 15.27
N LYS A 76 -59.21 43.87 13.93
CA LYS A 76 -58.59 42.83 13.10
C LYS A 76 -57.06 42.85 13.20
N GLN A 77 -56.44 44.01 13.13
CA GLN A 77 -54.98 44.15 13.23
C GLN A 77 -54.47 43.85 14.65
N SER A 78 -55.16 44.37 15.67
CA SER A 78 -54.75 44.22 17.07
C SER A 78 -54.98 42.83 17.65
N PHE A 79 -55.66 41.94 16.93
CA PHE A 79 -55.82 40.53 17.32
C PHE A 79 -54.46 39.82 17.43
N TYR A 80 -53.58 40.06 16.45
CA TYR A 80 -52.26 39.42 16.42
C TYR A 80 -51.24 40.06 17.35
N TRP A 81 -51.53 41.24 17.92
CA TRP A 81 -50.54 41.97 18.72
C TRP A 81 -50.11 41.19 19.95
N ASN A 82 -51.01 40.49 20.65
CA ASN A 82 -50.60 39.68 21.80
C ASN A 82 -49.62 38.55 21.41
N TYR A 83 -49.78 37.96 20.23
CA TYR A 83 -48.89 36.91 19.71
C TYR A 83 -47.54 37.47 19.26
N LEU A 84 -47.56 38.62 18.58
CA LEU A 84 -46.34 39.30 18.11
C LEU A 84 -45.53 39.91 19.25
N LEU A 85 -46.20 40.47 20.26
CA LEU A 85 -45.55 40.98 21.47
C LEU A 85 -44.92 39.84 22.29
N ASN A 86 -45.55 38.67 22.29
CA ASN A 86 -45.01 37.44 22.87
C ASN A 86 -44.34 36.55 21.81
N PHE A 87 -43.50 37.14 20.95
CA PHE A 87 -42.94 36.48 19.77
C PHE A 87 -42.31 35.12 20.08
N ASN A 88 -41.42 35.05 21.08
CA ASN A 88 -40.72 33.80 21.43
C ASN A 88 -41.70 32.67 21.78
N LYS A 89 -42.72 32.96 22.59
CA LYS A 89 -43.72 31.96 22.99
C LYS A 89 -44.55 31.50 21.79
N SER A 90 -44.96 32.43 20.93
CA SER A 90 -45.71 32.13 19.72
C SER A 90 -44.88 31.32 18.73
N LEU A 91 -43.59 31.64 18.58
CA LEU A 91 -42.65 30.92 17.72
C LEU A 91 -42.50 29.46 18.17
N HIS A 92 -42.23 29.23 19.45
CA HIS A 92 -42.15 27.87 20.00
C HIS A 92 -43.47 27.10 19.84
N ALA A 93 -44.62 27.75 20.05
CA ALA A 93 -45.91 27.09 19.87
C ALA A 93 -46.21 26.72 18.41
N CYS A 94 -45.71 27.48 17.43
CA CYS A 94 -45.89 27.19 16.01
C CYS A 94 -44.94 26.08 15.51
N GLY A 95 -43.80 25.88 16.17
CA GLY A 95 -42.79 24.88 15.83
C GLY A 95 -42.81 23.62 16.70
N ASP A 96 -43.83 23.41 17.54
CA ASP A 96 -43.85 22.31 18.51
C ASP A 96 -44.09 20.95 17.83
N LEU A 97 -43.04 20.14 17.71
CA LEU A 97 -43.07 18.77 17.19
C LEU A 97 -42.83 17.70 18.27
N SER A 98 -42.89 18.09 19.55
CA SER A 98 -42.61 17.22 20.72
C SER A 98 -43.50 15.98 20.85
N GLN A 99 -44.70 16.01 20.26
CA GLN A 99 -45.69 14.95 20.43
C GLN A 99 -45.36 13.65 19.68
N LEU A 100 -44.37 13.69 18.78
CA LEU A 100 -44.01 12.53 17.94
C LEU A 100 -43.37 11.38 18.71
N TRP A 101 -42.76 11.65 19.88
CA TRP A 101 -42.16 10.60 20.72
C TRP A 101 -43.16 9.99 21.72
N PHE A 102 -44.05 10.81 22.29
CA PHE A 102 -44.96 10.37 23.36
C PHE A 102 -45.98 9.34 22.87
N ARG A 103 -46.16 8.28 23.67
CA ARG A 103 -47.00 7.12 23.30
C ARG A 103 -47.73 6.46 24.47
N GLU A 104 -47.94 7.21 25.55
CA GLU A 104 -48.65 6.76 26.77
C GLU A 104 -50.03 6.16 26.48
N TYR A 105 -50.80 6.79 25.58
CA TYR A 105 -52.10 6.27 25.15
C TYR A 105 -52.00 4.84 24.59
N PHE A 106 -51.01 4.60 23.73
CA PHE A 106 -50.81 3.28 23.14
C PHE A 106 -50.22 2.28 24.13
N LEU A 107 -49.41 2.72 25.10
CA LEU A 107 -48.93 1.87 26.20
C LEU A 107 -50.09 1.37 27.06
N GLU A 108 -51.01 2.24 27.43
CA GLU A 108 -52.22 1.89 28.18
C GLU A 108 -53.07 0.84 27.42
N MET A 109 -53.20 1.00 26.10
CA MET A 109 -53.91 0.01 25.26
C MET A 109 -53.26 -1.39 25.25
N THR A 110 -52.00 -1.53 25.67
CA THR A 110 -51.35 -2.84 25.77
C THR A 110 -51.76 -3.63 27.02
N MET A 111 -52.53 -3.03 27.93
CA MET A 111 -52.99 -3.65 29.19
C MET A 111 -51.82 -4.24 30.01
N GLY A 112 -50.74 -3.48 30.15
CA GLY A 112 -49.55 -3.87 30.93
C GLY A 112 -48.66 -4.94 30.28
N LYS A 113 -48.94 -5.35 29.04
CA LYS A 113 -48.09 -6.31 28.30
C LYS A 113 -46.76 -5.70 27.85
N ARG A 114 -46.70 -4.38 27.66
CA ARG A 114 -45.47 -3.66 27.33
C ARG A 114 -45.27 -2.50 28.30
N ILE A 115 -44.06 -2.39 28.83
CA ILE A 115 -43.63 -1.27 29.67
C ILE A 115 -43.18 -0.10 28.79
N GLN A 116 -42.58 -0.38 27.64
CA GLN A 116 -42.23 0.62 26.62
C GLN A 116 -42.19 -0.04 25.23
N PHE A 117 -42.26 0.75 24.15
CA PHE A 117 -42.06 0.27 22.77
C PHE A 117 -40.58 0.36 22.34
N PRO A 118 -40.11 -0.55 21.46
CA PRO A 118 -38.75 -0.51 20.94
C PRO A 118 -38.50 0.71 20.03
N ILE A 119 -37.23 1.04 19.79
CA ILE A 119 -36.82 2.22 19.01
C ILE A 119 -37.30 2.19 17.55
N GLU A 120 -37.46 1.00 16.98
CA GLU A 120 -38.05 0.78 15.64
C GLU A 120 -39.52 1.23 15.53
N MET A 121 -40.18 1.50 16.66
CA MET A 121 -41.54 2.07 16.74
C MET A 121 -41.52 3.53 17.22
N SER A 122 -40.36 4.15 17.36
CA SER A 122 -40.20 5.54 17.78
C SER A 122 -40.05 6.46 16.58
N MET A 123 -40.93 7.45 16.41
CA MET A 123 -40.94 8.30 15.22
C MET A 123 -39.62 9.06 14.99
N PRO A 124 -38.98 9.70 15.99
CA PRO A 124 -37.67 10.33 15.80
C PRO A 124 -36.61 9.37 15.26
N TRP A 125 -36.56 8.15 15.78
CA TRP A 125 -35.61 7.13 15.31
C TRP A 125 -35.97 6.60 13.92
N ILE A 126 -37.24 6.26 13.66
CA ILE A 126 -37.68 5.77 12.33
C ILE A 126 -37.26 6.74 11.22
N LEU A 127 -37.46 8.04 11.44
CA LEU A 127 -37.09 9.07 10.46
C LEU A 127 -35.57 9.18 10.29
N THR A 128 -34.81 9.12 11.38
CA THR A 128 -33.34 9.17 11.37
C THR A 128 -32.76 7.94 10.66
N ASP A 129 -33.22 6.75 11.07
CA ASP A 129 -32.73 5.46 10.61
C ASP A 129 -33.05 5.22 9.13
N HIS A 130 -34.20 5.70 8.66
CA HIS A 130 -34.54 5.67 7.24
C HIS A 130 -33.49 6.38 6.37
N VAL A 131 -32.98 7.54 6.81
CA VAL A 131 -31.92 8.26 6.07
C VAL A 131 -30.58 7.50 6.12
N LEU A 132 -30.25 6.86 7.26
CA LEU A 132 -29.05 6.04 7.41
C LEU A 132 -29.08 4.79 6.52
N ASP A 133 -30.22 4.13 6.45
CA ASP A 133 -30.38 2.87 5.71
C ASP A 133 -30.47 3.09 4.20
N THR A 134 -31.21 4.11 3.76
CA THR A 134 -31.33 4.46 2.34
C THR A 134 -30.08 5.11 1.77
N LYS A 135 -29.27 5.77 2.64
CA LYS A 135 -28.04 6.49 2.27
C LYS A 135 -28.27 7.57 1.21
N GLU A 136 -29.47 8.12 1.19
CA GLU A 136 -29.96 9.03 0.17
C GLU A 136 -29.20 10.38 0.21
N PRO A 137 -28.47 10.77 -0.87
CA PRO A 137 -27.65 11.98 -0.88
C PRO A 137 -28.42 13.28 -0.67
N SER A 138 -29.69 13.32 -1.10
CA SER A 138 -30.53 14.49 -0.93
C SER A 138 -30.89 14.72 0.55
N MET A 139 -31.06 13.64 1.32
CA MET A 139 -31.54 13.67 2.71
C MET A 139 -30.42 13.68 3.76
N MET A 140 -29.18 13.34 3.40
CA MET A 140 -28.05 13.23 4.34
C MET A 140 -27.78 14.52 5.13
N GLU A 141 -28.01 15.69 4.53
CA GLU A 141 -27.84 16.99 5.21
C GLU A 141 -28.91 17.26 6.28
N TYR A 142 -30.04 16.56 6.22
CA TYR A 142 -31.19 16.77 7.09
C TYR A 142 -31.24 15.83 8.29
N ILE A 143 -30.33 14.86 8.37
CA ILE A 143 -30.39 13.77 9.35
C ILE A 143 -30.35 14.22 10.82
N LEU A 144 -29.80 15.41 11.10
CA LEU A 144 -29.76 15.97 12.45
C LEU A 144 -31.10 16.58 12.89
N TYR A 145 -31.99 16.97 11.96
CA TYR A 145 -33.29 17.54 12.33
C TYR A 145 -34.24 16.51 12.95
N PRO A 146 -34.37 15.27 12.44
CA PRO A 146 -35.12 14.23 13.13
C PRO A 146 -34.56 13.88 14.52
N LEU A 147 -33.25 13.94 14.72
CA LEU A 147 -32.62 13.75 16.03
C LEU A 147 -32.96 14.90 17.00
N ASP A 148 -33.15 16.12 16.49
CA ASP A 148 -33.55 17.28 17.30
C ASP A 148 -34.96 17.14 17.90
N LEU A 149 -35.82 16.28 17.34
CA LEU A 149 -37.14 15.98 17.91
C LEU A 149 -37.08 15.41 19.34
N TYR A 150 -35.94 14.80 19.71
CA TYR A 150 -35.70 14.38 21.08
C TYR A 150 -35.53 15.57 22.03
N ASN A 151 -34.95 16.69 21.57
CA ASN A 151 -34.86 17.92 22.37
C ASN A 151 -36.25 18.49 22.65
N ASP A 152 -37.11 18.54 21.62
CA ASP A 152 -38.51 18.99 21.78
C ASP A 152 -39.26 18.14 22.80
N SER A 153 -39.13 16.81 22.68
CA SER A 153 -39.80 15.84 23.55
C SER A 153 -39.30 15.95 24.99
N ALA A 154 -37.98 16.04 25.20
CA ALA A 154 -37.39 16.19 26.51
C ALA A 154 -37.76 17.52 27.18
N GLN A 155 -37.72 18.63 26.44
CA GLN A 155 -38.15 19.93 26.93
C GLN A 155 -39.63 19.90 27.33
N TYR A 156 -40.49 19.25 26.54
CA TYR A 156 -41.91 19.12 26.84
C TYR A 156 -42.15 18.27 28.11
N ALA A 157 -41.43 17.15 28.26
CA ALA A 157 -41.51 16.27 29.43
C ALA A 157 -41.19 17.03 30.73
N ILE A 158 -40.15 17.86 30.71
CA ILE A 158 -39.71 18.65 31.87
C ILE A 158 -40.62 19.87 32.11
N MET A 159 -40.88 20.67 31.07
CA MET A 159 -41.49 22.00 31.20
C MET A 159 -43.02 22.02 31.17
N LYS A 160 -43.66 21.01 30.56
CA LYS A 160 -45.14 20.92 30.48
C LYS A 160 -45.70 19.73 31.26
N PHE A 161 -45.14 18.52 31.09
CA PHE A 161 -45.64 17.35 31.83
C PHE A 161 -45.14 17.30 33.28
N HIS A 162 -43.96 17.87 33.56
CA HIS A 162 -43.33 17.83 34.88
C HIS A 162 -43.20 16.39 35.41
N ARG A 163 -42.67 15.48 34.57
CA ARG A 163 -42.45 14.07 34.91
C ARG A 163 -41.01 13.66 34.61
N GLN A 164 -40.34 13.12 35.63
CA GLN A 164 -38.94 12.66 35.53
C GLN A 164 -38.83 11.40 34.68
N PHE A 165 -39.66 10.38 34.94
CA PHE A 165 -39.58 9.10 34.22
C PHE A 165 -39.69 9.26 32.69
N LEU A 166 -40.50 10.19 32.19
CA LEU A 166 -40.60 10.49 30.76
C LEU A 166 -39.27 11.03 30.20
N TYR A 167 -38.58 11.88 30.95
CA TYR A 167 -37.27 12.37 30.54
C TYR A 167 -36.23 11.25 30.61
N ASP A 168 -36.25 10.42 31.64
CA ASP A 168 -35.32 9.30 31.80
C ASP A 168 -35.43 8.31 30.63
N GLU A 169 -36.66 8.05 30.17
CA GLU A 169 -36.92 7.21 29.00
C GLU A 169 -36.46 7.85 27.68
N VAL A 170 -36.71 9.15 27.48
CA VAL A 170 -36.19 9.89 26.31
C VAL A 170 -34.66 9.85 26.30
N GLU A 171 -34.03 10.09 27.44
CA GLU A 171 -32.57 10.09 27.60
C GLU A 171 -31.98 8.71 27.29
N ALA A 172 -32.57 7.64 27.83
CA ALA A 172 -32.15 6.28 27.55
C ALA A 172 -32.28 5.94 26.05
N GLU A 173 -33.37 6.36 25.41
CA GLU A 173 -33.59 6.14 23.98
C GLU A 173 -32.56 6.89 23.12
N VAL A 174 -32.30 8.17 23.44
CA VAL A 174 -31.29 8.98 22.75
C VAL A 174 -29.91 8.38 22.86
N ASN A 175 -29.49 7.91 24.03
CA ASN A 175 -28.17 7.30 24.21
C ASN A 175 -27.98 6.10 23.26
N LEU A 176 -28.97 5.20 23.19
CA LEU A 176 -28.93 4.05 22.29
C LEU A 176 -28.96 4.46 20.81
N CYS A 177 -29.87 5.35 20.43
CA CYS A 177 -30.05 5.81 19.05
C CYS A 177 -28.83 6.58 18.56
N PHE A 178 -28.22 7.41 19.41
CA PHE A 178 -27.04 8.19 19.07
C PHE A 178 -25.82 7.29 18.85
N ASP A 179 -25.62 6.26 19.69
CA ASP A 179 -24.57 5.27 19.47
C ASP A 179 -24.72 4.54 18.13
N GLN A 180 -25.95 4.12 17.80
CA GLN A 180 -26.25 3.49 16.50
C GLN A 180 -26.08 4.48 15.33
N PHE A 181 -26.49 5.73 15.50
CA PHE A 181 -26.31 6.79 14.51
C PHE A 181 -24.83 6.99 14.18
N VAL A 182 -23.97 7.18 15.19
CA VAL A 182 -22.53 7.37 14.99
C VAL A 182 -21.90 6.12 14.36
N TYR A 183 -22.31 4.92 14.76
CA TYR A 183 -21.84 3.66 14.17
C TYR A 183 -22.19 3.55 12.68
N LYS A 184 -23.50 3.59 12.35
CA LYS A 184 -23.99 3.47 10.97
C LYS A 184 -23.42 4.57 10.07
N LEU A 185 -23.34 5.81 10.57
CA LEU A 185 -22.77 6.95 9.85
C LEU A 185 -21.27 6.76 9.56
N SER A 186 -20.49 6.34 10.54
CA SER A 186 -19.04 6.12 10.34
C SER A 186 -18.78 4.97 9.37
N GLU A 187 -19.53 3.87 9.46
CA GLU A 187 -19.39 2.72 8.56
C GLU A 187 -19.74 3.07 7.11
N GLN A 188 -20.87 3.75 6.87
CA GLN A 188 -21.25 4.15 5.52
C GLN A 188 -20.23 5.12 4.90
N MET A 189 -19.66 6.02 5.70
CA MET A 189 -18.67 7.00 5.23
C MET A 189 -17.37 6.32 4.86
N PHE A 190 -16.85 5.44 5.72
CA PHE A 190 -15.66 4.66 5.42
C PHE A 190 -15.85 3.83 4.14
N ALA A 191 -16.97 3.12 4.02
CA ALA A 191 -17.30 2.32 2.84
C ALA A 191 -17.39 3.18 1.55
N TYR A 192 -17.98 4.37 1.63
CA TYR A 192 -18.09 5.30 0.51
C TYR A 192 -16.71 5.79 0.03
N TYR A 193 -15.87 6.31 0.93
CA TYR A 193 -14.55 6.82 0.54
C TYR A 193 -13.60 5.71 0.10
N LYS A 194 -13.74 4.50 0.67
CA LYS A 194 -13.00 3.32 0.22
C LYS A 194 -13.43 2.87 -1.18
N HIS A 195 -14.73 2.82 -1.46
CA HIS A 195 -15.25 2.52 -2.81
C HIS A 195 -14.78 3.58 -3.81
N LEU A 196 -14.75 4.86 -3.41
CA LEU A 196 -14.23 5.94 -4.24
C LEU A 196 -12.74 5.76 -4.54
N ALA A 197 -11.91 5.51 -3.52
CA ALA A 197 -10.48 5.28 -3.67
C ALA A 197 -10.18 4.07 -4.58
N GLY A 198 -10.84 2.93 -4.34
CA GLY A 198 -10.70 1.75 -5.20
C GLY A 198 -11.20 1.99 -6.63
N SER A 199 -12.19 2.87 -6.82
CA SER A 199 -12.67 3.22 -8.16
C SER A 199 -11.72 4.17 -8.92
N ILE A 200 -11.07 5.10 -8.22
CA ILE A 200 -10.07 6.02 -8.78
C ILE A 200 -8.80 5.27 -9.20
N MET A 201 -8.37 4.31 -8.37
CA MET A 201 -7.14 3.54 -8.58
C MET A 201 -7.31 2.38 -9.58
N LEU A 202 -8.55 2.05 -9.97
CA LEU A 202 -8.80 1.02 -10.97
C LEU A 202 -8.37 1.52 -12.35
N ASP A 203 -7.65 0.67 -13.08
CA ASP A 203 -7.19 1.02 -14.42
C ASP A 203 -8.36 1.38 -15.36
N LYS A 204 -8.19 2.51 -16.07
CA LYS A 204 -9.22 3.07 -16.94
C LYS A 204 -9.46 2.20 -18.17
N SER A 205 -8.40 1.58 -18.70
CA SER A 205 -8.51 0.71 -19.87
C SER A 205 -9.25 -0.59 -19.53
N PHE A 206 -8.92 -1.21 -18.41
CA PHE A 206 -9.63 -2.37 -17.85
C PHE A 206 -11.11 -2.07 -17.64
N ARG A 207 -11.43 -0.93 -17.02
CA ARG A 207 -12.83 -0.51 -16.80
C ARG A 207 -13.59 -0.36 -18.12
N ALA A 208 -12.99 0.25 -19.14
CA ALA A 208 -13.59 0.42 -20.45
C ALA A 208 -13.82 -0.92 -21.16
N GLU A 209 -12.86 -1.85 -21.07
CA GLU A 209 -12.98 -3.17 -21.70
C GLU A 209 -14.00 -4.06 -20.98
N SER A 210 -14.05 -4.01 -19.65
CA SER A 210 -15.04 -4.70 -18.83
C SER A 210 -16.46 -4.23 -19.16
N ALA A 211 -16.65 -2.90 -19.32
CA ALA A 211 -17.92 -2.32 -19.74
C ALA A 211 -18.35 -2.78 -21.14
N LYS A 212 -17.42 -2.89 -22.11
CA LYS A 212 -17.71 -3.45 -23.45
C LYS A 212 -18.17 -4.90 -23.39
N LYS A 213 -17.66 -5.68 -22.44
CA LYS A 213 -18.05 -7.08 -22.18
C LYS A 213 -19.30 -7.20 -21.28
N GLY A 214 -20.06 -6.13 -21.09
CA GLY A 214 -21.30 -6.11 -20.30
C GLY A 214 -21.13 -6.02 -18.78
N HIS A 215 -19.89 -5.96 -18.27
CA HIS A 215 -19.61 -5.90 -16.84
C HIS A 215 -19.28 -4.45 -16.42
N LYS A 216 -20.32 -3.64 -16.20
CA LYS A 216 -20.12 -2.24 -15.79
C LYS A 216 -19.78 -2.17 -14.30
N ILE A 217 -18.57 -1.73 -13.99
CA ILE A 217 -18.15 -1.41 -12.61
C ILE A 217 -18.58 0.05 -12.33
N PRO A 218 -19.53 0.30 -11.41
CA PRO A 218 -20.00 1.65 -11.13
C PRO A 218 -19.03 2.41 -10.21
N TYR A 219 -19.01 3.73 -10.36
CA TYR A 219 -18.49 4.65 -9.34
C TYR A 219 -19.51 4.79 -8.20
N PRO A 220 -19.08 5.12 -6.98
CA PRO A 220 -20.03 5.47 -5.92
C PRO A 220 -20.84 6.70 -6.32
N VAL A 221 -22.12 6.72 -5.95
CA VAL A 221 -23.00 7.89 -6.12
C VAL A 221 -22.54 8.97 -5.14
N ALA A 222 -22.29 10.18 -5.65
CA ALA A 222 -21.80 11.29 -4.83
C ALA A 222 -22.75 11.57 -3.65
N ASN A 223 -22.21 11.57 -2.43
CA ASN A 223 -22.97 11.81 -1.20
C ASN A 223 -22.49 13.07 -0.46
N ARG A 224 -23.35 13.65 0.39
CA ARG A 224 -23.17 14.95 1.03
C ARG A 224 -22.85 14.84 2.52
N TYR A 225 -21.77 14.13 2.84
CA TYR A 225 -21.30 13.99 4.24
C TYR A 225 -20.59 15.23 4.79
N HIS A 226 -20.20 16.18 3.92
CA HIS A 226 -19.36 17.32 4.30
C HIS A 226 -20.01 18.26 5.33
N THR A 227 -21.33 18.45 5.29
CA THR A 227 -22.05 19.28 6.27
C THR A 227 -22.06 18.66 7.66
N LEU A 228 -22.20 17.33 7.74
CA LEU A 228 -22.14 16.57 9.00
C LEU A 228 -20.74 16.60 9.61
N LEU A 229 -19.71 16.52 8.78
CA LEU A 229 -18.30 16.57 9.21
C LEU A 229 -17.87 17.93 9.76
N LYS A 230 -18.63 18.98 9.49
CA LYS A 230 -18.40 20.32 10.07
C LYS A 230 -19.01 20.50 11.46
N GLN A 231 -19.85 19.57 11.90
CA GLN A 231 -20.55 19.70 13.18
C GLN A 231 -19.62 19.36 14.34
N GLN A 232 -19.22 20.37 15.10
CA GLN A 232 -18.36 20.24 16.29
C GLN A 232 -19.14 20.36 17.61
N HIS A 233 -20.41 20.80 17.56
CA HIS A 233 -21.21 21.10 18.75
C HIS A 233 -22.70 20.81 18.50
N VAL A 234 -23.04 19.56 18.23
CA VAL A 234 -24.44 19.13 18.11
C VAL A 234 -25.08 19.20 19.50
N GLN A 235 -26.15 20.00 19.64
CA GLN A 235 -26.86 20.17 20.91
C GLN A 235 -27.93 19.08 21.05
N VAL A 236 -27.75 18.17 22.01
CA VAL A 236 -28.71 17.07 22.26
C VAL A 236 -28.87 16.88 23.76
N LEU A 237 -30.09 17.01 24.26
CA LEU A 237 -30.47 16.91 25.68
C LEU A 237 -29.58 17.77 26.59
N GLY A 238 -29.24 18.98 26.14
CA GLY A 238 -28.36 19.92 26.85
C GLY A 238 -26.87 19.58 26.81
N ARG A 239 -26.46 18.49 26.15
CA ARG A 239 -25.05 18.18 25.87
C ARG A 239 -24.61 18.86 24.58
N SER A 240 -23.35 19.27 24.53
CA SER A 240 -22.66 19.69 23.31
C SER A 240 -21.75 18.56 22.83
N ILE A 241 -22.13 17.89 21.75
CA ILE A 241 -21.43 16.70 21.24
C ILE A 241 -20.57 17.06 20.01
N ASP A 242 -19.29 16.70 20.05
CA ASP A 242 -18.39 16.81 18.90
C ASP A 242 -18.52 15.59 17.98
N LEU A 243 -19.44 15.69 17.02
CA LEU A 243 -19.70 14.62 16.06
C LEU A 243 -18.48 14.35 15.17
N LYS A 244 -17.75 15.40 14.78
CA LYS A 244 -16.53 15.28 13.97
C LYS A 244 -15.48 14.42 14.67
N HIS A 245 -15.27 14.63 15.97
CA HIS A 245 -14.30 13.84 16.74
C HIS A 245 -14.73 12.36 16.87
N LEU A 246 -16.00 12.11 17.20
CA LEU A 246 -16.53 10.73 17.33
C LEU A 246 -16.44 9.93 16.03
N ILE A 247 -16.77 10.56 14.90
CA ILE A 247 -16.63 9.94 13.57
C ILE A 247 -15.14 9.69 13.27
N GLY A 248 -14.26 10.65 13.57
CA GLY A 248 -12.81 10.52 13.39
C GLY A 248 -12.23 9.30 14.12
N GLN A 249 -12.60 9.10 15.40
CA GLN A 249 -12.17 7.95 16.19
C GLN A 249 -12.57 6.61 15.54
N ARG A 250 -13.83 6.48 15.09
CA ARG A 250 -14.31 5.24 14.45
C ARG A 250 -13.68 5.00 13.07
N ILE A 251 -13.39 6.06 12.32
CA ILE A 251 -12.72 5.95 11.02
C ILE A 251 -11.24 5.58 11.19
N ASN A 252 -10.53 6.11 12.20
CA ASN A 252 -9.18 5.65 12.53
C ASN A 252 -9.16 4.14 12.83
N ALA A 253 -10.09 3.66 13.68
CA ALA A 253 -10.22 2.23 13.97
C ALA A 253 -10.54 1.39 12.71
N SER A 254 -11.36 1.92 11.81
CA SER A 254 -11.71 1.24 10.55
C SER A 254 -10.55 1.19 9.56
N LEU A 255 -9.74 2.25 9.48
CA LEU A 255 -8.52 2.31 8.68
C LEU A 255 -7.47 1.33 9.20
N LEU A 256 -7.21 1.34 10.51
CA LEU A 256 -6.28 0.41 11.16
C LEU A 256 -6.70 -1.03 10.91
N LYS A 257 -8.00 -1.34 11.09
CA LYS A 257 -8.56 -2.67 10.76
C LYS A 257 -8.38 -3.04 9.28
N SER A 258 -8.53 -2.09 8.35
CA SER A 258 -8.33 -2.33 6.92
C SER A 258 -6.88 -2.60 6.56
N LEU A 259 -5.92 -1.97 7.25
CA LEU A 259 -4.49 -2.23 7.11
C LEU A 259 -4.10 -3.59 7.70
N ASP A 260 -4.60 -3.91 8.90
CA ASP A 260 -4.39 -5.20 9.55
C ASP A 260 -4.89 -6.36 8.67
N ILE A 261 -6.11 -6.25 8.14
CA ILE A 261 -6.68 -7.22 7.19
C ILE A 261 -5.81 -7.37 5.93
N ALA A 262 -5.25 -6.27 5.41
CA ALA A 262 -4.41 -6.32 4.23
C ALA A 262 -3.14 -7.15 4.49
N ILE A 263 -2.50 -6.94 5.65
CA ILE A 263 -1.31 -7.67 6.08
C ILE A 263 -1.65 -9.15 6.37
N SER A 264 -2.71 -9.42 7.13
CA SER A 264 -3.14 -10.81 7.41
C SER A 264 -3.52 -11.58 6.15
N ARG A 265 -4.06 -10.91 5.12
CA ARG A 265 -4.32 -11.55 3.82
C ARG A 265 -3.02 -11.94 3.10
N PHE A 266 -1.96 -11.15 3.25
CA PHE A 266 -0.65 -11.48 2.70
C PHE A 266 0.02 -12.63 3.47
N GLU A 267 -0.06 -12.63 4.81
CA GLU A 267 0.42 -13.72 5.67
C GLU A 267 -0.24 -15.08 5.36
N ALA A 268 -1.48 -15.05 4.88
CA ALA A 268 -2.21 -16.25 4.46
C ALA A 268 -1.84 -16.74 3.03
N GLY A 269 -1.02 -16.00 2.29
CA GLY A 269 -0.63 -16.28 0.91
C GLY A 269 0.87 -16.48 0.72
N ASP A 270 1.26 -16.78 -0.51
CA ASP A 270 2.68 -16.87 -0.90
C ASP A 270 3.30 -15.50 -1.18
N LEU A 271 4.61 -15.51 -1.44
CA LEU A 271 5.39 -14.31 -1.78
C LEU A 271 4.85 -13.53 -2.98
N THR A 272 4.11 -14.17 -3.90
CA THR A 272 3.59 -13.50 -5.10
C THR A 272 2.48 -12.48 -4.77
N GLY A 273 1.80 -12.66 -3.63
CA GLY A 273 0.75 -11.77 -3.14
C GLY A 273 1.23 -10.37 -2.74
N ILE A 274 2.54 -10.12 -2.68
CA ILE A 274 3.08 -8.83 -2.25
C ILE A 274 2.67 -7.66 -3.15
N VAL A 275 2.48 -7.92 -4.45
CA VAL A 275 2.04 -6.90 -5.40
C VAL A 275 0.58 -6.49 -5.13
N GLU A 276 -0.27 -7.46 -4.74
CA GLU A 276 -1.64 -7.19 -4.31
C GLU A 276 -1.64 -6.38 -2.99
N LEU A 277 -0.78 -6.76 -2.03
CA LEU A 277 -0.61 -6.06 -0.76
C LEU A 277 -0.21 -4.59 -0.96
N GLU A 278 0.83 -4.32 -1.76
CA GLU A 278 1.29 -2.95 -2.04
C GLU A 278 0.13 -2.11 -2.58
N LYS A 279 -0.62 -2.63 -3.56
CA LYS A 279 -1.73 -1.89 -4.14
C LYS A 279 -2.87 -1.67 -3.15
N LEU A 280 -3.14 -2.64 -2.27
CA LEU A 280 -4.17 -2.52 -1.25
C LEU A 280 -3.80 -1.45 -0.20
N ILE A 281 -2.52 -1.38 0.19
CA ILE A 281 -1.97 -0.30 1.02
C ILE A 281 -2.10 1.05 0.32
N GLU A 282 -1.80 1.15 -0.98
CA GLU A 282 -2.00 2.39 -1.74
C GLU A 282 -3.46 2.84 -1.77
N VAL A 283 -4.41 1.91 -1.93
CA VAL A 283 -5.85 2.23 -1.86
C VAL A 283 -6.24 2.70 -0.46
N ASN A 284 -5.68 2.09 0.60
CA ASN A 284 -5.85 2.57 1.97
C ASN A 284 -5.27 3.98 2.16
N LYS A 285 -4.08 4.25 1.62
CA LYS A 285 -3.43 5.58 1.66
C LYS A 285 -4.26 6.64 0.92
N LEU A 286 -4.87 6.29 -0.21
CA LEU A 286 -5.78 7.19 -0.92
C LEU A 286 -7.08 7.40 -0.13
N THR A 287 -7.64 6.35 0.47
CA THR A 287 -8.83 6.44 1.32
C THR A 287 -8.58 7.41 2.49
N TYR A 288 -7.42 7.27 3.15
CA TYR A 288 -6.95 8.21 4.17
C TYR A 288 -6.84 9.64 3.63
N LYS A 289 -6.17 9.86 2.49
CA LYS A 289 -6.00 11.20 1.90
C LYS A 289 -7.34 11.89 1.58
N LEU A 290 -8.35 11.15 1.12
CA LEU A 290 -9.68 11.69 0.83
C LEU A 290 -10.42 12.15 2.10
N MET A 291 -10.07 11.61 3.26
CA MET A 291 -10.72 11.91 4.54
C MET A 291 -9.89 12.82 5.45
N LYS A 292 -8.56 12.91 5.25
CA LYS A 292 -7.61 13.67 6.09
C LYS A 292 -8.00 15.15 6.23
N ASP A 293 -8.44 15.78 5.15
CA ASP A 293 -8.82 17.20 5.18
C ASP A 293 -10.18 17.42 5.88
N LEU A 294 -10.98 16.36 6.04
CA LEU A 294 -12.32 16.41 6.61
C LEU A 294 -12.33 16.06 8.09
N LEU A 295 -11.46 15.16 8.53
CA LEU A 295 -11.46 14.53 9.85
C LEU A 295 -10.09 14.62 10.53
N PRO A 296 -10.06 14.68 11.87
CA PRO A 296 -8.81 14.57 12.62
C PRO A 296 -8.38 13.10 12.63
N LEU A 297 -7.60 12.70 11.64
CA LEU A 297 -7.06 11.33 11.52
C LEU A 297 -5.59 11.29 11.95
N ASP A 298 -5.17 10.15 12.48
CA ASP A 298 -3.77 9.93 12.85
C ASP A 298 -2.87 9.90 11.61
N ASP A 299 -1.55 9.97 11.79
CA ASP A 299 -0.66 9.86 10.63
C ASP A 299 -0.73 8.47 9.99
N PHE A 300 -0.76 8.43 8.66
CA PHE A 300 -0.93 7.16 7.93
C PHE A 300 0.24 6.22 8.15
N ASP A 301 1.47 6.73 8.17
CA ASP A 301 2.65 5.90 8.30
C ASP A 301 2.74 5.34 9.74
N SER A 302 2.26 6.08 10.74
CA SER A 302 2.06 5.58 12.11
C SER A 302 1.03 4.44 12.17
N MET A 303 -0.15 4.61 11.56
CA MET A 303 -1.18 3.55 11.50
C MET A 303 -0.68 2.30 10.78
N LEU A 304 0.09 2.46 9.68
CA LEU A 304 0.69 1.34 8.96
C LEU A 304 1.74 0.62 9.81
N ASN A 305 2.59 1.37 10.52
CA ASN A 305 3.59 0.78 11.42
C ASN A 305 2.94 0.05 12.59
N GLU A 306 1.83 0.55 13.13
CA GLU A 306 1.04 -0.13 14.16
C GLU A 306 0.45 -1.44 13.65
N ALA A 307 -0.27 -1.42 12.51
CA ALA A 307 -0.83 -2.64 11.90
C ALA A 307 0.26 -3.67 11.53
N ASN A 308 1.45 -3.20 11.14
CA ASN A 308 2.61 -4.02 10.80
C ASN A 308 3.42 -4.45 12.04
N ASN A 309 3.01 -4.10 13.27
CA ASN A 309 3.72 -4.35 14.52
C ASN A 309 5.19 -3.85 14.53
N LYS A 310 5.49 -2.77 13.79
CA LYS A 310 6.82 -2.16 13.69
C LYS A 310 7.07 -1.07 14.74
N VAL A 311 6.13 -0.84 15.66
CA VAL A 311 6.26 0.17 16.72
C VAL A 311 7.11 -0.35 17.87
N THR A 312 6.91 -1.61 18.26
CA THR A 312 7.60 -2.25 19.39
C THR A 312 8.82 -3.07 18.97
N GLY A 313 8.89 -3.49 17.70
CA GLY A 313 9.98 -4.31 17.17
C GLY A 313 10.70 -3.67 15.97
N PRO A 314 11.95 -4.08 15.70
CA PRO A 314 12.74 -3.56 14.57
C PRO A 314 12.18 -3.99 13.19
N PHE A 315 11.52 -5.15 13.15
CA PHE A 315 10.95 -5.74 11.94
C PHE A 315 9.44 -5.89 12.07
N GLY A 316 8.74 -5.51 11.01
CA GLY A 316 7.29 -5.68 10.93
C GLY A 316 6.89 -7.05 10.40
N ARG A 317 5.61 -7.37 10.56
CA ARG A 317 4.93 -8.57 10.05
C ARG A 317 5.22 -8.87 8.58
N ILE A 318 5.16 -7.85 7.71
CA ILE A 318 5.43 -8.00 6.28
C ILE A 318 6.85 -8.53 6.03
N THR A 319 7.84 -7.98 6.73
CA THR A 319 9.25 -8.39 6.57
C THR A 319 9.46 -9.82 7.05
N LEU A 320 8.86 -10.18 8.19
CA LEU A 320 8.95 -11.53 8.74
C LEU A 320 8.29 -12.57 7.84
N HIS A 321 7.11 -12.26 7.28
CA HIS A 321 6.42 -13.14 6.34
C HIS A 321 7.22 -13.33 5.04
N VAL A 322 7.79 -12.25 4.51
CA VAL A 322 8.67 -12.34 3.34
C VAL A 322 9.86 -13.25 3.60
N PHE A 323 10.52 -13.09 4.76
CA PHE A 323 11.62 -13.97 5.15
C PHE A 323 11.17 -15.43 5.25
N TRP A 324 10.03 -15.69 5.89
CA TRP A 324 9.45 -17.02 6.03
C TRP A 324 9.19 -17.67 4.67
N GLU A 325 8.50 -16.97 3.77
CA GLU A 325 8.20 -17.48 2.42
C GLU A 325 9.47 -17.62 1.57
N ILE A 326 10.48 -16.77 1.76
CA ILE A 326 11.77 -16.93 1.08
C ILE A 326 12.42 -18.26 1.49
N ASN A 327 12.51 -18.52 2.79
CA ASN A 327 13.21 -19.68 3.33
C ASN A 327 12.50 -21.01 3.02
N TYR A 328 11.18 -21.05 3.21
CA TYR A 328 10.41 -22.30 3.16
C TYR A 328 9.70 -22.57 1.82
N ASP A 329 9.47 -21.56 0.96
CA ASP A 329 8.83 -21.75 -0.35
C ASP A 329 9.75 -21.32 -1.52
N PHE A 330 10.24 -20.08 -1.51
CA PHE A 330 10.96 -19.50 -2.66
C PHE A 330 12.23 -20.28 -3.04
N LEU A 331 13.15 -20.45 -2.08
CA LEU A 331 14.44 -21.09 -2.35
C LEU A 331 14.26 -22.53 -2.83
N GLN A 332 13.32 -23.25 -2.22
CA GLN A 332 13.12 -24.68 -2.43
C GLN A 332 12.27 -25.00 -3.67
N HIS A 333 11.31 -24.14 -4.04
CA HIS A 333 10.28 -24.49 -5.03
C HIS A 333 10.27 -23.64 -6.29
N TYR A 334 11.10 -22.61 -6.43
CA TYR A 334 11.12 -21.77 -7.64
C TYR A 334 12.30 -22.03 -8.58
N CYS A 335 12.06 -21.91 -9.88
CA CYS A 335 13.00 -22.16 -10.98
C CYS A 335 13.25 -20.83 -11.72
N TYR A 336 14.49 -20.36 -11.72
CA TYR A 336 14.85 -19.14 -12.44
C TYR A 336 15.00 -19.37 -13.94
N ASN A 337 14.51 -18.42 -14.75
CA ASN A 337 14.70 -18.36 -16.19
C ASN A 337 15.25 -16.98 -16.57
N ALA A 338 16.52 -16.91 -17.01
CA ALA A 338 17.19 -15.66 -17.33
C ALA A 338 16.62 -14.99 -18.59
N ALA A 339 16.14 -15.77 -19.56
CA ALA A 339 15.58 -15.22 -20.80
C ALA A 339 14.32 -14.36 -20.55
N THR A 340 13.54 -14.72 -19.54
CA THR A 340 12.34 -13.95 -19.13
C THR A 340 12.57 -13.07 -17.91
N ASN A 341 13.71 -13.26 -17.23
CA ASN A 341 14.03 -12.69 -15.91
C ASN A 341 12.91 -12.95 -14.88
N ARG A 342 12.45 -14.20 -14.80
CA ARG A 342 11.35 -14.62 -13.92
C ARG A 342 11.65 -15.96 -13.26
N PHE A 343 11.11 -16.12 -12.08
CA PHE A 343 10.99 -17.40 -11.39
C PHE A 343 9.59 -17.97 -11.60
N ILE A 344 9.53 -19.27 -11.86
CA ILE A 344 8.28 -20.03 -11.98
C ILE A 344 8.34 -21.16 -10.95
N LYS A 345 7.20 -21.52 -10.35
CA LYS A 345 7.15 -22.65 -9.42
C LYS A 345 7.46 -23.96 -10.16
N ALA A 346 8.28 -24.82 -9.57
CA ALA A 346 8.67 -26.08 -10.17
C ALA A 346 7.44 -26.95 -10.47
N THR A 347 7.46 -27.61 -11.63
CA THR A 347 6.37 -28.48 -12.09
C THR A 347 6.17 -29.68 -11.17
N PHE A 348 7.24 -30.16 -10.53
CA PHE A 348 7.23 -31.23 -9.56
C PHE A 348 7.96 -30.79 -8.29
N LEU A 349 7.29 -30.89 -7.15
CA LEU A 349 7.84 -30.55 -5.85
C LEU A 349 8.63 -31.76 -5.32
N ILE A 350 9.94 -31.61 -5.25
CA ILE A 350 10.86 -32.64 -4.73
C ILE A 350 10.82 -32.62 -3.19
N ALA A 351 10.81 -31.43 -2.61
CA ALA A 351 10.57 -31.22 -1.18
C ALA A 351 9.05 -31.07 -0.90
N PRO A 352 8.53 -31.60 0.21
CA PRO A 352 7.16 -31.35 0.62
C PRO A 352 6.96 -29.88 0.97
N GLU A 353 5.80 -29.30 0.63
CA GLU A 353 5.45 -27.94 1.09
C GLU A 353 5.37 -27.92 2.61
N GLN A 354 6.29 -27.18 3.25
CA GLN A 354 6.36 -27.05 4.71
C GLN A 354 5.59 -25.85 5.25
N CYS A 355 5.07 -24.98 4.38
CA CYS A 355 4.28 -23.81 4.80
C CYS A 355 2.83 -24.19 5.12
N ASP A 356 2.54 -24.43 6.40
CA ASP A 356 1.15 -24.45 6.89
C ASP A 356 0.63 -23.01 6.98
N ARG A 357 -0.17 -22.62 5.99
CA ARG A 357 -0.69 -21.25 5.88
C ARG A 357 -2.00 -21.12 6.63
N GLU A 358 -2.07 -20.16 7.54
CA GLU A 358 -3.33 -19.82 8.17
C GLU A 358 -4.36 -19.37 7.13
N LYS A 359 -5.62 -19.73 7.37
CA LYS A 359 -6.70 -19.40 6.44
C LYS A 359 -6.93 -17.88 6.45
N ALA A 360 -6.88 -17.27 5.27
CA ALA A 360 -7.11 -15.85 5.10
C ALA A 360 -8.43 -15.38 5.76
N PRO A 361 -8.44 -14.23 6.45
CA PRO A 361 -9.67 -13.67 6.99
C PRO A 361 -10.64 -13.35 5.85
N SER A 362 -11.94 -13.54 6.10
CA SER A 362 -13.04 -13.22 5.17
C SER A 362 -13.82 -11.98 5.64
N PRO A 363 -13.24 -10.76 5.55
CA PRO A 363 -13.88 -9.54 6.00
C PRO A 363 -14.96 -9.05 5.03
N SER A 364 -15.72 -8.04 5.45
CA SER A 364 -16.56 -7.26 4.54
C SER A 364 -15.71 -6.65 3.41
N HIS A 365 -16.26 -6.62 2.19
CA HIS A 365 -15.60 -6.02 1.03
C HIS A 365 -15.21 -4.55 1.23
N ALA A 366 -15.90 -3.85 2.15
CA ALA A 366 -15.58 -2.48 2.53
C ALA A 366 -14.18 -2.35 3.16
N PHE A 367 -13.61 -3.39 3.78
CA PHE A 367 -12.25 -3.35 4.31
C PHE A 367 -11.17 -3.80 3.31
N LEU A 368 -11.57 -4.30 2.14
CA LEU A 368 -10.66 -4.74 1.06
C LEU A 368 -10.58 -3.69 -0.05
N TRP A 369 -11.34 -3.86 -1.13
CA TRP A 369 -11.31 -2.96 -2.28
C TRP A 369 -12.52 -2.01 -2.33
N GLY A 370 -13.40 -2.05 -1.32
CA GLY A 370 -14.60 -1.23 -1.20
C GLY A 370 -15.88 -2.02 -1.52
N THR A 371 -15.94 -2.68 -2.68
CA THR A 371 -17.14 -3.45 -3.12
C THR A 371 -16.79 -4.83 -3.63
N LYS A 372 -17.81 -5.71 -3.74
CA LYS A 372 -17.64 -7.05 -4.33
C LYS A 372 -17.20 -6.97 -5.81
N ALA A 373 -17.74 -6.02 -6.56
CA ALA A 373 -17.36 -5.79 -7.96
C ALA A 373 -15.90 -5.38 -8.10
N LEU A 374 -15.44 -4.44 -7.27
CA LEU A 374 -14.03 -4.04 -7.24
C LEU A 374 -13.12 -5.17 -6.77
N THR A 375 -13.54 -5.92 -5.75
CA THR A 375 -12.78 -7.09 -5.27
C THR A 375 -12.54 -8.09 -6.39
N THR A 376 -13.59 -8.42 -7.16
CA THR A 376 -13.51 -9.34 -8.30
C THR A 376 -12.62 -8.80 -9.42
N ALA A 377 -12.70 -7.48 -9.68
CA ALA A 377 -11.86 -6.81 -10.67
C ALA A 377 -10.39 -6.86 -10.28
N TYR A 378 -10.03 -6.47 -9.06
CA TYR A 378 -8.66 -6.50 -8.57
C TYR A 378 -8.11 -7.92 -8.49
N SER A 379 -8.87 -8.90 -8.01
CA SER A 379 -8.44 -10.31 -8.05
C SER A 379 -8.16 -10.78 -9.48
N SER A 380 -8.91 -10.32 -10.48
CA SER A 380 -8.64 -10.64 -11.89
C SER A 380 -7.38 -9.94 -12.42
N ILE A 381 -7.11 -8.72 -11.98
CA ILE A 381 -5.89 -7.95 -12.33
C ILE A 381 -4.64 -8.58 -11.72
N PHE A 382 -4.73 -9.09 -10.48
CA PHE A 382 -3.59 -9.67 -9.77
C PHE A 382 -3.36 -11.15 -10.06
N LYS A 383 -4.37 -11.88 -10.57
CA LYS A 383 -4.23 -13.30 -10.96
C LYS A 383 -2.99 -13.63 -11.79
N PRO A 384 -2.59 -12.84 -12.82
CA PRO A 384 -1.37 -13.11 -13.59
C PRO A 384 -0.07 -12.98 -12.79
N PHE A 385 -0.07 -12.17 -11.71
CA PHE A 385 1.11 -11.98 -10.86
C PHE A 385 1.35 -13.16 -9.90
N HIS A 386 0.34 -14.01 -9.68
CA HIS A 386 0.51 -15.24 -8.90
C HIS A 386 1.21 -16.37 -9.66
N GLY A 387 1.36 -16.26 -10.98
CA GLY A 387 1.98 -17.30 -11.80
C GLY A 387 3.51 -17.26 -11.86
N PHE A 388 4.15 -16.22 -11.32
CA PHE A 388 5.61 -16.04 -11.39
C PHE A 388 6.09 -15.06 -10.31
N ILE A 389 7.41 -15.02 -10.08
CA ILE A 389 8.08 -13.94 -9.32
C ILE A 389 9.09 -13.27 -10.25
N GLY A 390 9.10 -11.94 -10.30
CA GLY A 390 10.01 -11.20 -11.17
C GLY A 390 10.17 -9.73 -10.78
N PRO A 391 10.57 -8.86 -11.72
CA PRO A 391 10.80 -7.44 -11.45
C PRO A 391 9.67 -6.69 -10.72
N PRO A 392 8.36 -6.89 -11.01
CA PRO A 392 7.32 -6.19 -10.26
C PRO A 392 7.31 -6.59 -8.78
N HIS A 393 7.47 -7.88 -8.47
CA HIS A 393 7.52 -8.39 -7.10
C HIS A 393 8.74 -7.86 -6.34
N PHE A 394 9.93 -7.87 -6.96
CA PHE A 394 11.14 -7.36 -6.33
C PHE A 394 11.06 -5.86 -6.03
N ARG A 395 10.42 -5.06 -6.89
CA ARG A 395 10.18 -3.63 -6.59
C ARG A 395 9.21 -3.44 -5.42
N SER A 396 8.11 -4.19 -5.39
CA SER A 396 7.17 -4.17 -4.27
C SER A 396 7.84 -4.59 -2.95
N LEU A 397 8.72 -5.61 -2.99
CA LEU A 397 9.55 -6.04 -1.86
C LEU A 397 10.44 -4.90 -1.37
N CYS A 398 11.20 -4.26 -2.26
CA CYS A 398 12.10 -3.16 -1.90
C CYS A 398 11.36 -1.99 -1.23
N ARG A 399 10.17 -1.62 -1.73
CA ARG A 399 9.37 -0.51 -1.19
C ARG A 399 8.76 -0.79 0.17
N LEU A 400 8.20 -1.99 0.38
CA LEU A 400 7.50 -2.33 1.62
C LEU A 400 8.45 -2.66 2.77
N ILE A 401 9.59 -3.28 2.46
CA ILE A 401 10.56 -3.72 3.47
C ILE A 401 11.61 -2.63 3.77
N GLY A 402 12.01 -1.88 2.76
CA GLY A 402 13.05 -0.86 2.85
C GLY A 402 14.44 -1.42 3.19
N TYR A 403 15.43 -0.53 3.36
CA TYR A 403 16.83 -0.91 3.59
C TYR A 403 17.04 -1.86 4.77
N HIS A 404 16.39 -1.59 5.91
CA HIS A 404 16.62 -2.36 7.13
C HIS A 404 16.17 -3.82 7.00
N GLY A 405 15.01 -4.07 6.38
CA GLY A 405 14.58 -5.45 6.19
C GLY A 405 15.25 -6.15 5.00
N ILE A 406 15.71 -5.41 3.96
CA ILE A 406 16.58 -5.99 2.93
C ILE A 406 17.87 -6.52 3.57
N ALA A 407 18.47 -5.75 4.47
CA ALA A 407 19.67 -6.16 5.20
C ALA A 407 19.42 -7.43 6.02
N LEU A 408 18.30 -7.52 6.74
CA LEU A 408 17.91 -8.74 7.47
C LEU A 408 17.77 -9.95 6.54
N VAL A 409 17.01 -9.79 5.44
CA VAL A 409 16.80 -10.88 4.48
C VAL A 409 18.14 -11.38 3.93
N VAL A 410 19.06 -10.49 3.59
CA VAL A 410 20.39 -10.86 3.08
C VAL A 410 21.25 -11.53 4.15
N GLU A 411 21.22 -11.05 5.39
CA GLU A 411 21.96 -11.65 6.50
C GLU A 411 21.48 -13.08 6.79
N GLU A 412 20.16 -13.28 6.84
CA GLU A 412 19.59 -14.61 7.08
C GLU A 412 19.78 -15.54 5.87
N LEU A 413 19.70 -15.03 4.63
CA LEU A 413 20.05 -15.80 3.44
C LEU A 413 21.50 -16.29 3.48
N LEU A 414 22.43 -15.46 3.95
CA LEU A 414 23.82 -15.86 4.13
C LEU A 414 23.96 -16.98 5.16
N LYS A 415 23.19 -16.97 6.26
CA LYS A 415 23.15 -18.06 7.25
C LYS A 415 22.59 -19.36 6.65
N VAL A 416 21.54 -19.28 5.84
CA VAL A 416 20.99 -20.44 5.10
C VAL A 416 22.05 -21.02 4.17
N VAL A 417 22.71 -20.18 3.36
CA VAL A 417 23.78 -20.61 2.46
C VAL A 417 24.97 -21.20 3.24
N GLU A 418 25.36 -20.61 4.36
CA GLU A 418 26.41 -21.14 5.23
C GLU A 418 26.06 -22.55 5.76
N ASN A 419 24.83 -22.74 6.25
CA ASN A 419 24.36 -24.02 6.76
C ASN A 419 24.35 -25.11 5.68
N ILE A 420 23.90 -24.78 4.46
CA ILE A 420 23.91 -25.74 3.34
C ILE A 420 25.35 -26.06 2.92
N LEU A 421 26.21 -25.03 2.76
CA LEU A 421 27.58 -25.21 2.30
C LEU A 421 28.48 -25.94 3.29
N LYS A 422 28.30 -25.75 4.60
CA LYS A 422 29.11 -26.40 5.65
C LYS A 422 28.48 -27.69 6.17
N GLY A 423 27.19 -27.90 5.94
CA GLY A 423 26.44 -29.08 6.37
C GLY A 423 26.17 -30.01 5.20
N THR A 424 24.91 -30.04 4.76
CA THR A 424 24.39 -31.06 3.82
C THR A 424 25.19 -31.14 2.52
N LEU A 425 25.51 -30.01 1.89
CA LEU A 425 26.21 -30.03 0.61
C LEU A 425 27.66 -30.49 0.77
N LEU A 426 28.34 -30.14 1.87
CA LEU A 426 29.70 -30.59 2.11
C LEU A 426 29.78 -32.11 2.25
N ASP A 427 28.85 -32.70 3.01
CA ASP A 427 28.76 -34.15 3.19
C ASP A 427 28.54 -34.87 1.85
N TYR A 428 27.64 -34.34 1.01
CA TYR A 428 27.43 -34.87 -0.35
C TYR A 428 28.65 -34.68 -1.25
N VAL A 429 29.32 -33.53 -1.20
CA VAL A 429 30.52 -33.27 -2.01
C VAL A 429 31.65 -34.20 -1.59
N GLN A 430 31.85 -34.45 -0.29
CA GLN A 430 32.81 -35.43 0.21
C GLN A 430 32.47 -36.84 -0.27
N ALA A 431 31.21 -37.26 -0.14
CA ALA A 431 30.76 -38.56 -0.62
C ALA A 431 30.98 -38.72 -2.14
N LEU A 432 30.54 -37.74 -2.94
CA LEU A 432 30.72 -37.76 -4.39
C LEU A 432 32.18 -37.70 -4.80
N MET A 433 33.04 -37.00 -4.05
CA MET A 433 34.48 -36.95 -4.33
C MET A 433 35.16 -38.31 -4.07
N THR A 434 34.64 -39.15 -3.17
CA THR A 434 35.11 -40.53 -3.01
C THR A 434 34.66 -41.46 -4.13
N LEU A 435 33.53 -41.15 -4.80
CA LEU A 435 33.03 -41.86 -5.98
C LEU A 435 33.66 -41.36 -7.28
N MET A 436 34.29 -40.19 -7.28
CA MET A 436 35.00 -39.68 -8.45
C MET A 436 36.21 -40.58 -8.77
N PRO A 437 36.50 -40.84 -10.06
CA PRO A 437 37.69 -41.59 -10.43
C PRO A 437 38.96 -40.84 -10.03
N GLU A 438 39.95 -41.52 -9.45
CA GLU A 438 41.21 -40.88 -9.02
C GLU A 438 41.89 -40.08 -10.15
N LYS A 439 41.81 -40.61 -11.38
CA LYS A 439 42.30 -39.95 -12.60
C LYS A 439 41.31 -40.12 -13.74
N CYS A 440 40.95 -39.01 -14.38
CA CYS A 440 40.13 -39.01 -15.59
C CYS A 440 40.84 -38.19 -16.68
N LYS A 441 41.51 -38.89 -17.60
CA LYS A 441 42.23 -38.26 -18.72
C LYS A 441 41.25 -37.74 -19.77
N LEU A 442 41.65 -36.69 -20.48
CA LEU A 442 40.98 -36.24 -21.70
C LEU A 442 41.49 -37.08 -22.89
N PRO A 443 40.70 -38.00 -23.47
CA PRO A 443 41.20 -38.85 -24.56
C PRO A 443 41.48 -38.02 -25.82
N ARG A 444 42.41 -38.49 -26.65
CA ARG A 444 42.80 -37.80 -27.89
C ARG A 444 41.66 -37.81 -28.92
N TYR A 445 41.74 -36.90 -29.89
CA TYR A 445 40.75 -36.75 -30.95
C TYR A 445 40.62 -38.03 -31.81
N ASP A 446 41.68 -38.85 -31.86
CA ASP A 446 41.74 -40.11 -32.62
C ASP A 446 40.68 -41.13 -32.16
N TYR A 447 40.24 -41.07 -30.90
CA TYR A 447 39.21 -41.95 -30.34
C TYR A 447 37.79 -41.64 -30.85
N GLY A 448 37.58 -40.46 -31.44
CA GLY A 448 36.29 -39.98 -31.95
C GLY A 448 35.28 -39.63 -30.85
N SER A 449 34.36 -38.73 -31.17
CA SER A 449 33.36 -38.21 -30.24
C SER A 449 32.43 -39.28 -29.63
N PRO A 450 31.98 -40.34 -30.36
CA PRO A 450 31.20 -41.42 -29.73
C PRO A 450 32.00 -42.21 -28.70
N GLY A 451 33.27 -42.53 -29.01
CA GLY A 451 34.15 -43.29 -28.11
C GLY A 451 34.52 -42.50 -26.85
N ILE A 452 34.74 -41.19 -26.99
CA ILE A 452 35.06 -40.31 -25.86
C ILE A 452 33.86 -40.15 -24.92
N ALA A 453 32.67 -39.95 -25.48
CA ALA A 453 31.49 -39.79 -24.64
C ALA A 453 31.03 -41.12 -24.02
N GLN A 454 31.29 -42.27 -24.67
CA GLN A 454 31.15 -43.58 -24.03
C GLN A 454 32.16 -43.77 -22.88
N PHE A 455 33.43 -43.40 -23.09
CA PHE A 455 34.44 -43.41 -22.05
C PHE A 455 34.02 -42.62 -20.80
N TYR A 456 33.47 -41.40 -20.98
CA TYR A 456 32.96 -40.63 -19.83
C TYR A 456 31.72 -41.25 -19.20
N SER A 457 30.83 -41.88 -19.98
CA SER A 457 29.67 -42.57 -19.40
C SER A 457 30.05 -43.77 -18.54
N GLU A 458 31.13 -44.47 -18.89
CA GLU A 458 31.65 -45.59 -18.11
C GLU A 458 32.42 -45.10 -16.87
N MET A 459 33.31 -44.11 -17.04
CA MET A 459 34.11 -43.54 -15.95
C MET A 459 33.29 -42.78 -14.90
N LEU A 460 32.11 -42.26 -15.26
CA LEU A 460 31.22 -41.50 -14.37
C LEU A 460 29.97 -42.30 -13.98
N SER A 461 29.95 -43.61 -14.23
CA SER A 461 28.78 -44.47 -13.98
C SER A 461 28.30 -44.39 -12.52
N ASP A 462 29.23 -44.36 -11.56
CA ASP A 462 28.90 -44.31 -10.13
C ASP A 462 28.22 -42.99 -9.72
N ILE A 463 28.56 -41.89 -10.41
CA ILE A 463 27.91 -40.58 -10.20
C ILE A 463 26.57 -40.52 -10.90
N ILE A 464 26.47 -41.07 -12.12
CA ILE A 464 25.22 -41.12 -12.88
C ILE A 464 24.15 -41.94 -12.13
N GLN A 465 24.55 -43.01 -11.44
CA GLN A 465 23.65 -43.91 -10.71
C GLN A 465 23.43 -43.48 -9.25
N TYR A 466 24.00 -42.36 -8.81
CA TYR A 466 23.85 -41.89 -7.44
C TYR A 466 22.37 -41.52 -7.15
N PRO A 467 21.72 -42.18 -6.18
CA PRO A 467 20.26 -42.08 -5.99
C PRO A 467 19.82 -40.67 -5.58
N ASP A 468 20.57 -40.03 -4.69
CA ASP A 468 20.19 -38.77 -4.05
C ASP A 468 20.66 -37.53 -4.84
N LEU A 469 21.18 -37.74 -6.06
CA LEU A 469 21.77 -36.68 -6.87
C LEU A 469 20.74 -35.62 -7.27
N ARG A 470 19.55 -36.08 -7.68
CA ARG A 470 18.46 -35.17 -8.07
C ARG A 470 17.72 -34.64 -6.85
N THR A 471 17.44 -35.47 -5.87
CA THR A 471 16.58 -35.11 -4.74
C THR A 471 17.25 -34.15 -3.77
N ASP A 472 18.53 -34.36 -3.48
CA ASP A 472 19.21 -33.65 -2.40
C ASP A 472 20.36 -32.77 -2.90
N VAL A 473 21.21 -33.30 -3.78
CA VAL A 473 22.39 -32.57 -4.27
C VAL A 473 21.98 -31.39 -5.17
N PHE A 474 21.22 -31.65 -6.22
CA PHE A 474 20.74 -30.58 -7.13
C PHE A 474 19.77 -29.61 -6.43
N GLN A 475 18.99 -30.10 -5.47
CA GLN A 475 18.12 -29.26 -4.67
C GLN A 475 18.92 -28.29 -3.78
N SER A 476 19.97 -28.77 -3.10
CA SER A 476 20.88 -27.93 -2.31
C SER A 476 21.56 -26.86 -3.16
N PHE A 477 22.05 -27.22 -4.35
CA PHE A 477 22.61 -26.24 -5.29
C PHE A 477 21.58 -25.23 -5.76
N ARG A 478 20.36 -25.67 -6.09
CA ARG A 478 19.29 -24.76 -6.50
C ARG A 478 18.99 -23.73 -5.41
N GLU A 479 18.88 -24.14 -4.15
CA GLU A 479 18.60 -23.24 -3.03
C GLU A 479 19.69 -22.15 -2.90
N ILE A 480 20.96 -22.55 -2.95
CA ILE A 480 22.09 -21.61 -2.95
C ILE A 480 22.01 -20.65 -4.15
N GLY A 481 21.72 -21.18 -5.33
CA GLY A 481 21.66 -20.39 -6.55
C GLY A 481 20.49 -19.40 -6.55
N ASN A 482 19.34 -19.83 -6.06
CA ASN A 482 18.17 -18.98 -5.85
C ASN A 482 18.46 -17.88 -4.83
N ALA A 483 19.22 -18.16 -3.76
CA ALA A 483 19.64 -17.14 -2.78
C ALA A 483 20.60 -16.09 -3.39
N ILE A 484 21.56 -16.53 -4.21
CA ILE A 484 22.48 -15.63 -4.93
C ILE A 484 21.69 -14.77 -5.94
N LEU A 485 20.81 -15.39 -6.72
CA LEU A 485 19.95 -14.69 -7.68
C LEU A 485 19.01 -13.70 -7.00
N LEU A 486 18.42 -14.07 -5.87
CA LEU A 486 17.56 -13.19 -5.07
C LEU A 486 18.31 -11.93 -4.64
N THR A 487 19.53 -12.08 -4.15
CA THR A 487 20.40 -10.95 -3.77
C THR A 487 20.66 -10.04 -4.96
N LEU A 488 21.05 -10.61 -6.10
CA LEU A 488 21.32 -9.86 -7.34
C LEU A 488 20.09 -9.08 -7.83
N LEU A 489 18.94 -9.75 -7.92
CA LEU A 489 17.71 -9.16 -8.45
C LEU A 489 17.10 -8.14 -7.49
N MET A 490 17.23 -8.36 -6.19
CA MET A 490 16.83 -7.39 -5.17
C MET A 490 17.71 -6.14 -5.19
N GLU A 491 19.03 -6.27 -5.37
CA GLU A 491 19.92 -5.11 -5.58
C GLU A 491 19.58 -4.33 -6.86
N GLN A 492 19.31 -5.04 -7.95
CA GLN A 492 18.89 -4.40 -9.21
C GLN A 492 17.57 -3.65 -9.06
N ALA A 493 16.60 -4.22 -8.35
CA ALA A 493 15.33 -3.56 -8.06
C ALA A 493 15.53 -2.33 -7.16
N LEU A 494 16.35 -2.44 -6.11
CA LEU A 494 16.67 -1.33 -5.22
C LEU A 494 17.37 -0.19 -5.97
N THR A 495 18.33 -0.51 -6.84
CA THR A 495 19.01 0.46 -7.71
C THR A 495 18.03 1.22 -8.59
N GLN A 496 17.00 0.55 -9.12
CA GLN A 496 15.98 1.18 -9.96
C GLN A 496 15.08 2.13 -9.16
N GLU A 497 14.70 1.75 -7.93
CA GLU A 497 13.91 2.60 -7.04
C GLU A 497 14.71 3.83 -6.61
N GLU A 498 15.96 3.65 -6.16
CA GLU A 498 16.84 4.76 -5.78
C GLU A 498 17.10 5.74 -6.94
N MET A 499 17.28 5.22 -8.16
CA MET A 499 17.44 6.06 -9.35
C MET A 499 16.17 6.86 -9.68
N CYS A 500 14.99 6.34 -9.37
CA CYS A 500 13.74 7.10 -9.50
C CYS A 500 13.67 8.21 -8.46
N ASP A 501 14.05 7.91 -7.21
CA ASP A 501 14.10 8.90 -6.12
C ASP A 501 15.10 10.02 -6.43
N LEU A 502 16.31 9.70 -6.88
CA LEU A 502 17.33 10.68 -7.26
C LEU A 502 16.86 11.58 -8.42
N LYS A 503 16.14 11.02 -9.39
CA LYS A 503 15.55 11.82 -10.49
C LYS A 503 14.47 12.78 -10.01
N GLN A 504 13.67 12.38 -9.02
CA GLN A 504 12.66 13.26 -8.41
C GLN A 504 13.30 14.31 -7.50
N ALA A 505 14.42 13.97 -6.85
CA ALA A 505 15.18 14.88 -5.99
C ALA A 505 16.05 15.89 -6.77
N ALA A 506 16.48 15.54 -7.99
CA ALA A 506 17.42 16.33 -8.80
C ALA A 506 17.10 17.84 -8.91
N PRO A 507 15.84 18.28 -9.16
CA PRO A 507 15.52 19.71 -9.22
C PRO A 507 15.76 20.46 -7.91
N PHE A 508 15.62 19.78 -6.78
CA PHE A 508 15.77 20.35 -5.44
C PHE A 508 17.22 20.35 -4.93
N GLN A 509 18.08 19.53 -5.55
CA GLN A 509 19.49 19.33 -5.20
C GLN A 509 20.47 19.99 -6.19
N ASN A 510 19.97 20.86 -7.08
CA ASN A 510 20.77 21.53 -8.11
C ASN A 510 21.43 20.57 -9.13
N VAL A 511 20.80 19.43 -9.42
CA VAL A 511 21.30 18.49 -10.44
C VAL A 511 20.61 18.80 -11.76
N ILE A 512 21.31 19.50 -12.65
CA ILE A 512 20.78 19.95 -13.94
C ILE A 512 21.30 19.06 -15.08
N PRO A 513 20.42 18.52 -15.96
CA PRO A 513 20.88 17.76 -17.11
C PRO A 513 21.63 18.66 -18.10
N LYS A 514 22.58 18.08 -18.83
CA LYS A 514 23.38 18.82 -19.83
C LYS A 514 22.45 19.45 -20.89
N PRO A 515 22.44 20.78 -21.07
CA PRO A 515 21.60 21.43 -22.07
C PRO A 515 22.11 21.12 -23.49
N PHE A 516 21.19 21.05 -24.44
CA PHE A 516 21.52 20.83 -25.84
C PHE A 516 22.08 22.10 -26.49
N ILE A 517 23.22 21.97 -27.17
CA ILE A 517 23.85 23.05 -27.94
C ILE A 517 23.97 22.56 -29.38
N PRO A 518 23.26 23.19 -30.34
CA PRO A 518 23.38 22.85 -31.75
C PRO A 518 24.82 23.01 -32.24
N ILE A 519 25.31 22.01 -32.98
CA ILE A 519 26.63 22.02 -33.64
C ILE A 519 26.42 22.50 -35.09
N LYS A 520 27.16 23.53 -35.50
CA LYS A 520 27.20 24.03 -36.89
C LYS A 520 28.58 23.75 -37.51
N GLU A 521 28.64 23.62 -38.83
CA GLU A 521 29.92 23.43 -39.55
C GLU A 521 30.83 24.66 -39.34
N GLY A 522 32.02 24.43 -38.78
CA GLY A 522 33.00 25.48 -38.47
C GLY A 522 33.12 25.90 -36.99
N ASP A 523 32.37 25.28 -36.07
CA ASP A 523 32.39 25.62 -34.64
C ASP A 523 33.70 25.18 -33.92
N ASP A 524 34.30 26.10 -33.15
CA ASP A 524 35.45 25.81 -32.27
C ASP A 524 34.98 25.14 -30.95
N ARG A 525 35.65 24.04 -30.56
CA ARG A 525 35.36 23.25 -29.35
C ARG A 525 35.39 24.11 -28.09
N LYS A 526 36.31 25.08 -27.99
CA LYS A 526 36.44 25.97 -26.82
C LYS A 526 35.25 26.93 -26.69
N GLN A 527 34.73 27.41 -27.82
CA GLN A 527 33.57 28.30 -27.83
C GLN A 527 32.30 27.57 -27.38
N LYS A 528 32.15 26.30 -27.77
CA LYS A 528 31.04 25.44 -27.33
C LYS A 528 31.10 25.07 -25.85
N GLU A 529 32.29 24.81 -25.32
CA GLU A 529 32.47 24.61 -23.87
C GLU A 529 32.09 25.87 -23.07
N LYS A 530 32.35 27.07 -23.63
CA LYS A 530 31.92 28.34 -23.02
C LYS A 530 30.40 28.52 -23.10
N GLU A 531 29.80 28.31 -24.27
CA GLU A 531 28.33 28.33 -24.44
C GLU A 531 27.63 27.36 -23.48
N LEU A 532 28.21 26.17 -23.25
CA LEU A 532 27.71 25.19 -22.30
C LEU A 532 27.74 25.69 -20.86
N ARG A 533 28.84 26.32 -20.44
CA ARG A 533 28.96 26.89 -19.10
C ARG A 533 27.98 28.04 -18.88
N GLU A 534 27.86 28.94 -19.85
CA GLU A 534 26.91 30.06 -19.79
C GLU A 534 25.45 29.56 -19.73
N ALA A 535 25.12 28.55 -20.54
CA ALA A 535 23.79 27.92 -20.52
C ALA A 535 23.51 27.21 -19.19
N LEU A 536 24.48 26.50 -18.61
CA LEU A 536 24.33 25.87 -17.30
C LEU A 536 24.14 26.91 -16.19
N GLN A 537 24.91 27.99 -16.20
CA GLN A 537 24.79 29.07 -15.22
C GLN A 537 23.43 29.80 -15.30
N ALA A 538 22.92 30.01 -16.52
CA ALA A 538 21.58 30.56 -16.73
C ALA A 538 20.49 29.63 -16.18
N LEU A 539 20.63 28.30 -16.37
CA LEU A 539 19.69 27.30 -15.84
C LEU A 539 19.77 27.20 -14.32
N GLU A 540 20.97 27.25 -13.73
CA GLU A 540 21.16 27.27 -12.28
C GLU A 540 20.48 28.50 -11.66
N THR A 541 20.65 29.67 -12.28
CA THR A 541 19.96 30.90 -11.84
C THR A 541 18.45 30.77 -11.95
N LYS A 542 17.94 30.15 -13.02
CA LYS A 542 16.50 29.91 -13.23
C LYS A 542 15.90 29.00 -12.16
N TYR A 543 16.62 27.94 -11.75
CA TYR A 543 16.14 26.95 -10.78
C TYR A 543 16.59 27.22 -9.34
N ALA A 544 17.34 28.29 -9.09
CA ALA A 544 17.82 28.65 -7.75
C ALA A 544 16.70 28.75 -6.69
N SER A 545 15.48 29.14 -7.08
CA SER A 545 14.33 29.22 -6.17
C SER A 545 13.79 27.85 -5.74
N GLN A 546 14.15 26.76 -6.43
CA GLN A 546 13.71 25.40 -6.13
C GLN A 546 14.68 24.65 -5.22
N GLN A 547 15.90 25.17 -5.04
CA GLN A 547 16.92 24.54 -4.22
C GLN A 547 16.52 24.61 -2.73
N ILE A 548 16.27 23.47 -2.10
CA ILE A 548 15.68 23.44 -0.75
C ILE A 548 16.67 23.95 0.31
N VAL A 549 17.91 23.46 0.30
CA VAL A 549 18.93 23.81 1.31
C VAL A 549 19.21 25.33 1.35
N PRO A 550 19.48 26.01 0.22
CA PRO A 550 19.76 27.45 0.24
C PRO A 550 18.52 28.32 0.51
N VAL A 551 17.31 27.83 0.20
CA VAL A 551 16.06 28.54 0.49
C VAL A 551 15.76 28.47 1.99
N ILE A 552 15.84 27.28 2.60
CA ILE A 552 15.57 27.12 4.03
C ILE A 552 16.69 27.73 4.88
N GLY A 553 17.95 27.66 4.44
CA GLY A 553 19.03 28.37 5.13
C GLY A 553 18.86 29.90 5.15
N ARG A 554 18.12 30.48 4.19
CA ARG A 554 17.82 31.93 4.15
C ARG A 554 16.54 32.30 4.90
N CYS A 555 15.51 31.47 4.85
CA CYS A 555 14.16 31.80 5.32
C CYS A 555 13.71 31.02 6.57
N GLY A 556 14.39 29.92 6.91
CA GLY A 556 14.05 29.02 8.01
C GLY A 556 14.80 29.33 9.30
N ASN A 557 14.47 28.58 10.35
CA ASN A 557 15.18 28.64 11.63
C ASN A 557 16.39 27.67 11.63
N ALA A 558 17.21 27.74 12.69
CA ALA A 558 18.39 26.87 12.82
C ALA A 558 18.03 25.37 12.80
N GLN A 559 16.99 24.97 13.54
CA GLN A 559 16.53 23.58 13.58
C GLN A 559 16.10 23.05 12.21
N GLN A 560 15.38 23.85 11.43
CA GLN A 560 14.96 23.51 10.07
C GLN A 560 16.17 23.40 9.13
N SER A 561 17.17 24.27 9.30
CA SER A 561 18.39 24.25 8.51
C SER A 561 19.19 22.97 8.75
N ASP A 562 19.37 22.57 10.02
CA ASP A 562 20.06 21.33 10.40
C ASP A 562 19.30 20.08 9.91
N LEU A 563 17.97 20.07 10.08
CA LEU A 563 17.11 18.98 9.61
C LEU A 563 17.21 18.79 8.10
N VAL A 564 17.16 19.89 7.35
CA VAL A 564 17.20 19.88 5.88
C VAL A 564 18.56 19.45 5.37
N ALA A 565 19.66 19.89 6.00
CA ALA A 565 20.99 19.42 5.66
C ALA A 565 21.12 17.89 5.85
N SER A 566 20.55 17.37 6.94
CA SER A 566 20.52 15.92 7.22
C SER A 566 19.64 15.15 6.21
N CYS A 567 18.46 15.68 5.87
CA CYS A 567 17.56 15.05 4.90
C CYS A 567 18.12 15.08 3.47
N ASP A 568 18.80 16.16 3.09
CA ASP A 568 19.47 16.28 1.79
C ASP A 568 20.56 15.23 1.64
N LEU A 569 21.37 15.03 2.69
CA LEU A 569 22.38 13.99 2.74
C LEU A 569 21.78 12.60 2.52
N LEU A 570 20.73 12.25 3.27
CA LEU A 570 20.01 10.97 3.12
C LEU A 570 19.38 10.80 1.73
N THR A 571 18.97 11.90 1.09
CA THR A 571 18.35 11.84 -0.23
C THR A 571 19.39 11.62 -1.34
N ARG A 572 20.57 12.23 -1.19
CA ARG A 572 21.67 12.18 -2.15
C ARG A 572 22.49 10.89 -2.03
N GLU A 573 22.71 10.40 -0.81
CA GLU A 573 23.53 9.23 -0.53
C GLU A 573 22.68 7.96 -0.62
N ARG A 574 22.71 7.33 -1.79
CA ARG A 574 22.02 6.08 -2.12
C ARG A 574 23.04 5.00 -2.50
N LEU A 575 22.68 3.72 -2.39
CA LEU A 575 23.60 2.61 -2.68
C LEU A 575 24.06 2.63 -4.14
N CYS A 576 23.16 2.98 -5.06
CA CYS A 576 23.45 3.11 -6.49
C CYS A 576 24.52 4.18 -6.85
N CYS A 577 24.93 5.02 -5.90
CA CYS A 577 25.99 6.02 -6.11
C CYS A 577 27.42 5.44 -6.08
N GLY A 578 27.60 4.15 -5.80
CA GLY A 578 28.92 3.49 -5.88
C GLY A 578 29.14 2.29 -4.97
N LEU A 579 28.09 1.75 -4.33
CA LEU A 579 28.18 0.59 -3.46
C LEU A 579 27.47 -0.60 -4.13
N SER A 580 28.02 -1.81 -3.96
CA SER A 580 27.37 -3.04 -4.41
C SER A 580 27.23 -4.04 -3.27
N MET A 581 26.02 -4.54 -3.07
CA MET A 581 25.69 -5.52 -2.03
C MET A 581 26.09 -6.93 -2.46
N PHE A 582 25.89 -7.25 -3.74
CA PHE A 582 26.14 -8.56 -4.33
C PHE A 582 27.60 -8.95 -4.22
N GLU A 583 28.53 -8.02 -4.44
CA GLU A 583 29.96 -8.26 -4.25
C GLU A 583 30.28 -8.66 -2.80
N VAL A 584 29.74 -7.93 -1.83
CA VAL A 584 29.94 -8.22 -0.39
C VAL A 584 29.40 -9.60 -0.04
N VAL A 585 28.22 -9.96 -0.56
CA VAL A 585 27.61 -11.28 -0.35
C VAL A 585 28.48 -12.39 -0.94
N LEU A 586 28.99 -12.23 -2.16
CA LEU A 586 29.89 -13.21 -2.79
C LEU A 586 31.19 -13.39 -2.02
N ASN A 587 31.81 -12.29 -1.58
CA ASN A 587 33.01 -12.33 -0.76
C ASN A 587 32.75 -13.02 0.59
N LYS A 588 31.55 -12.84 1.17
CA LYS A 588 31.17 -13.55 2.39
C LYS A 588 30.98 -15.05 2.14
N ILE A 589 30.32 -15.44 1.04
CA ILE A 589 30.18 -16.86 0.65
C ILE A 589 31.55 -17.52 0.45
N LYS A 590 32.54 -16.80 -0.10
CA LYS A 590 33.92 -17.29 -0.24
C LYS A 590 34.52 -17.73 1.11
N THR A 591 34.20 -17.04 2.19
CA THR A 591 34.66 -17.40 3.55
C THR A 591 34.03 -18.67 4.10
N PHE A 592 32.97 -19.20 3.48
CA PHE A 592 32.37 -20.47 3.88
C PHE A 592 33.08 -21.68 3.26
N LEU A 593 33.96 -21.46 2.27
CA LEU A 593 34.63 -22.50 1.48
C LEU A 593 36.07 -22.76 1.95
N GLU A 594 36.26 -22.97 3.26
CA GLU A 594 37.57 -23.20 3.88
C GLU A 594 38.01 -24.67 3.85
N ASP A 595 37.06 -25.61 3.72
CA ASP A 595 37.36 -27.04 3.76
C ASP A 595 38.26 -27.47 2.59
N LYS A 596 39.22 -28.36 2.88
CA LYS A 596 40.21 -28.85 1.90
C LYS A 596 39.57 -29.56 0.72
N THR A 597 38.39 -30.15 0.89
CA THR A 597 37.65 -30.87 -0.15
C THR A 597 37.34 -29.97 -1.35
N TRP A 598 37.12 -28.67 -1.13
CA TRP A 598 36.81 -27.72 -2.22
C TRP A 598 38.04 -27.41 -3.10
N HIS A 599 39.22 -27.32 -2.46
CA HIS A 599 40.48 -26.91 -3.09
C HIS A 599 41.28 -28.09 -3.65
N GLY A 600 41.03 -29.30 -3.15
CA GLY A 600 41.71 -30.51 -3.57
C GLY A 600 43.14 -30.63 -3.05
N GLN A 601 43.86 -31.62 -3.58
CA GLN A 601 45.26 -31.87 -3.23
C GLN A 601 46.20 -30.96 -4.03
N HIS A 602 47.37 -30.66 -3.45
CA HIS A 602 48.40 -29.90 -4.14
C HIS A 602 48.84 -30.63 -5.42
N PRO A 603 48.98 -29.92 -6.55
CA PRO A 603 49.30 -30.55 -7.81
C PRO A 603 50.70 -31.18 -7.81
N LYS A 604 50.82 -32.40 -8.36
CA LYS A 604 52.08 -33.15 -8.44
C LYS A 604 53.13 -32.49 -9.34
N ASN A 605 52.70 -31.64 -10.27
CA ASN A 605 53.55 -30.89 -11.16
C ASN A 605 53.86 -29.48 -10.64
N ASP A 606 53.40 -29.12 -9.42
CA ASP A 606 53.49 -27.79 -8.81
C ASP A 606 52.87 -26.63 -9.63
N VAL A 607 52.08 -26.95 -10.66
CA VAL A 607 51.39 -25.97 -11.52
C VAL A 607 49.88 -26.08 -11.37
N ILE A 608 49.29 -27.16 -11.89
CA ILE A 608 47.84 -27.40 -11.91
C ILE A 608 47.55 -28.90 -11.95
N ASN A 609 46.46 -29.33 -11.30
CA ASN A 609 45.95 -30.69 -11.46
C ASN A 609 45.37 -30.85 -12.86
N ILE A 610 45.83 -31.86 -13.60
CA ILE A 610 45.41 -32.07 -15.00
C ILE A 610 44.54 -33.31 -15.09
N ASP A 611 45.02 -34.47 -14.66
CA ASP A 611 44.26 -35.73 -14.78
C ASP A 611 43.51 -36.06 -13.48
N GLU A 612 44.01 -35.54 -12.36
CA GLU A 612 43.48 -35.75 -11.02
C GLU A 612 42.09 -35.10 -10.85
N CYS A 613 41.14 -35.86 -10.28
CA CYS A 613 39.79 -35.39 -10.00
C CYS A 613 39.62 -34.99 -8.53
N THR A 614 40.49 -34.10 -8.04
CA THR A 614 40.55 -33.71 -6.63
C THR A 614 39.89 -32.35 -6.33
N GLU A 615 39.65 -31.52 -7.35
CA GLU A 615 39.08 -30.17 -7.21
C GLU A 615 37.56 -30.14 -7.45
N PHE A 616 36.85 -29.21 -6.82
CA PHE A 616 35.39 -29.08 -6.98
C PHE A 616 34.94 -28.95 -8.45
N HIS A 617 35.66 -28.19 -9.28
CA HIS A 617 35.29 -28.04 -10.69
C HIS A 617 35.30 -29.34 -11.48
N ARG A 618 36.07 -30.36 -11.05
CA ARG A 618 36.07 -31.71 -11.63
C ARG A 618 34.80 -32.46 -11.28
N LEU A 619 34.37 -32.37 -10.02
CA LEU A 619 33.07 -32.88 -9.61
C LEU A 619 31.94 -32.17 -10.37
N TRP A 620 31.98 -30.84 -10.49
CA TRP A 620 30.99 -30.11 -11.28
C TRP A 620 30.99 -30.51 -12.76
N SER A 621 32.14 -30.84 -13.34
CA SER A 621 32.22 -31.38 -14.70
C SER A 621 31.50 -32.73 -14.83
N ALA A 622 31.56 -33.58 -13.80
CA ALA A 622 30.80 -34.82 -13.76
C ALA A 622 29.30 -34.58 -13.59
N LEU A 623 28.90 -33.66 -12.70
CA LEU A 623 27.50 -33.24 -12.55
C LEU A 623 26.95 -32.65 -13.86
N GLN A 624 27.76 -31.86 -14.57
CA GLN A 624 27.45 -31.31 -15.88
C GLN A 624 27.23 -32.38 -16.93
N PHE A 625 28.02 -33.46 -16.89
CA PHE A 625 27.79 -34.60 -17.75
C PHE A 625 26.43 -35.25 -17.47
N VAL A 626 26.05 -35.42 -16.20
CA VAL A 626 24.74 -35.97 -15.82
C VAL A 626 23.60 -35.10 -16.33
N TYR A 627 23.63 -33.77 -16.09
CA TYR A 627 22.49 -32.93 -16.48
C TYR A 627 22.42 -32.57 -17.97
N CYS A 628 23.52 -32.77 -18.69
CA CYS A 628 23.53 -32.69 -20.15
C CYS A 628 22.96 -33.95 -20.82
N MET A 629 22.87 -35.08 -20.12
CA MET A 629 22.30 -36.31 -20.69
C MET A 629 20.89 -36.06 -21.24
N PRO A 630 20.60 -36.47 -22.48
CA PRO A 630 19.25 -36.39 -23.02
C PRO A 630 18.30 -37.28 -22.24
N ILE A 631 17.04 -36.86 -22.21
CA ILE A 631 16.02 -37.46 -21.37
C ILE A 631 15.13 -38.37 -22.22
N ARG A 632 14.49 -39.37 -21.61
CA ARG A 632 13.52 -40.24 -22.28
C ARG A 632 12.15 -39.55 -22.41
N GLU A 633 11.31 -40.01 -23.34
CA GLU A 633 9.94 -39.48 -23.48
C GLU A 633 9.17 -39.66 -22.15
N ASN A 634 8.56 -38.57 -21.64
CA ASN A 634 7.82 -38.44 -20.37
C ASN A 634 8.63 -38.20 -19.07
N GLU A 635 9.92 -37.91 -19.14
CA GLU A 635 10.70 -37.46 -17.98
C GLU A 635 10.92 -35.93 -18.03
N TYR A 636 10.94 -35.29 -16.86
CA TYR A 636 11.20 -33.85 -16.74
C TYR A 636 12.68 -33.54 -16.88
N SER A 637 12.96 -32.41 -17.51
CA SER A 637 14.32 -31.89 -17.62
C SER A 637 14.81 -31.21 -16.36
N ILE A 638 16.14 -31.12 -16.21
CA ILE A 638 16.75 -30.53 -15.01
C ILE A 638 16.51 -29.02 -15.00
N GLU A 639 16.48 -28.38 -16.16
CA GLU A 639 16.05 -27.00 -16.31
C GLU A 639 14.55 -26.79 -15.96
N GLU A 640 13.67 -27.77 -16.16
CA GLU A 640 12.26 -27.70 -15.72
C GLU A 640 12.09 -27.95 -14.22
N LEU A 641 12.96 -28.76 -13.61
CA LEU A 641 12.89 -29.11 -12.19
C LEU A 641 13.58 -28.08 -11.28
N PHE A 642 14.77 -27.60 -11.68
CA PHE A 642 15.62 -26.74 -10.84
C PHE A 642 15.84 -25.34 -11.45
N GLY A 643 15.46 -25.12 -12.71
CA GLY A 643 15.76 -23.88 -13.42
C GLY A 643 17.25 -23.62 -13.56
N GLU A 644 17.60 -22.36 -13.75
CA GLU A 644 19.00 -21.94 -13.84
C GLU A 644 19.68 -21.77 -12.48
N GLY A 645 18.93 -21.80 -11.36
CA GLY A 645 19.47 -21.68 -10.01
C GLY A 645 20.58 -22.68 -9.72
N LEU A 646 20.41 -23.94 -10.17
CA LEU A 646 21.44 -24.99 -10.10
C LEU A 646 22.78 -24.52 -10.70
N ASN A 647 22.74 -23.96 -11.92
CA ASN A 647 23.93 -23.51 -12.63
C ASN A 647 24.56 -22.27 -12.00
N TRP A 648 23.74 -21.37 -11.46
CA TRP A 648 24.20 -20.18 -10.74
C TRP A 648 25.00 -20.56 -9.50
N ALA A 649 24.58 -21.56 -8.73
CA ALA A 649 25.33 -22.04 -7.58
C ALA A 649 26.65 -22.71 -7.98
N GLY A 650 26.61 -23.68 -8.92
CA GLY A 650 27.83 -24.36 -9.36
C GLY A 650 28.86 -23.40 -9.95
N CYS A 651 28.43 -22.46 -10.79
CA CYS A 651 29.31 -21.44 -11.35
C CYS A 651 29.83 -20.47 -10.28
N ALA A 652 29.00 -20.07 -9.30
CA ALA A 652 29.45 -19.22 -8.20
C ALA A 652 30.58 -19.88 -7.42
N LEU A 653 30.43 -21.15 -7.02
CA LEU A 653 31.47 -21.87 -6.28
C LEU A 653 32.76 -22.00 -7.10
N ILE A 654 32.67 -22.32 -8.39
CA ILE A 654 33.84 -22.40 -9.28
C ILE A 654 34.58 -21.06 -9.35
N VAL A 655 33.87 -19.94 -9.42
CA VAL A 655 34.48 -18.60 -9.47
C VAL A 655 35.09 -18.22 -8.12
N LEU A 656 34.38 -18.45 -7.02
CA LEU A 656 34.86 -18.12 -5.67
C LEU A 656 36.11 -18.93 -5.27
N LEU A 657 36.21 -20.18 -5.74
CA LEU A 657 37.39 -21.05 -5.60
C LEU A 657 38.51 -20.74 -6.62
N SER A 658 38.33 -19.76 -7.50
CA SER A 658 39.28 -19.41 -8.57
C SER A 658 39.61 -20.59 -9.50
N GLN A 659 38.63 -21.46 -9.74
CA GLN A 659 38.75 -22.68 -10.56
C GLN A 659 38.22 -22.52 -11.99
N GLN A 660 37.63 -21.37 -12.35
CA GLN A 660 36.98 -21.17 -13.65
C GLN A 660 37.86 -21.49 -14.87
N ARG A 661 39.09 -20.96 -14.91
CA ARG A 661 39.97 -21.17 -16.08
C ARG A 661 40.34 -22.65 -16.26
N ARG A 662 40.48 -23.38 -15.15
CA ARG A 662 40.74 -24.83 -15.15
C ARG A 662 39.50 -25.61 -15.59
N PHE A 663 38.32 -25.22 -15.11
CA PHE A 663 37.05 -25.77 -15.55
C PHE A 663 36.85 -25.64 -17.06
N GLU A 664 36.98 -24.44 -17.63
CA GLU A 664 36.81 -24.20 -19.07
C GLU A 664 37.79 -25.01 -19.95
N ALA A 665 38.98 -25.31 -19.42
CA ALA A 665 40.00 -26.11 -20.10
C ALA A 665 39.79 -27.62 -19.97
N LEU A 666 39.33 -28.10 -18.81
CA LEU A 666 39.35 -29.51 -18.43
C LEU A 666 37.96 -30.17 -18.34
N ASP A 667 36.87 -29.43 -18.53
CA ASP A 667 35.51 -29.98 -18.47
C ASP A 667 35.26 -31.10 -19.50
N PHE A 668 34.64 -32.18 -19.03
CA PHE A 668 34.39 -33.39 -19.83
C PHE A 668 33.43 -33.12 -20.99
N CYS A 669 32.36 -32.37 -20.74
CA CYS A 669 31.37 -32.03 -21.75
C CYS A 669 31.95 -31.11 -22.82
N TYR A 670 32.74 -30.11 -22.44
CA TYR A 670 33.39 -29.17 -23.37
C TYR A 670 34.40 -29.89 -24.25
N HIS A 671 35.08 -30.91 -23.72
CA HIS A 671 35.95 -31.78 -24.51
C HIS A 671 35.16 -32.59 -25.55
N VAL A 672 34.08 -33.25 -25.14
CA VAL A 672 33.18 -34.00 -26.07
C VAL A 672 32.67 -33.07 -27.19
N LEU A 673 32.20 -31.88 -26.85
CA LEU A 673 31.74 -30.88 -27.81
C LEU A 673 32.86 -30.45 -28.77
N LYS A 674 34.08 -30.23 -28.26
CA LYS A 674 35.23 -29.80 -29.07
C LYS A 674 35.66 -30.88 -30.07
N VAL A 675 35.66 -32.15 -29.66
CA VAL A 675 35.96 -33.28 -30.56
C VAL A 675 34.84 -33.49 -31.58
N ASN A 676 33.57 -33.44 -31.16
CA ASN A 676 32.43 -33.60 -32.06
C ASN A 676 32.36 -32.50 -33.14
N ARG A 677 32.78 -31.27 -32.82
CA ARG A 677 32.89 -30.19 -33.81
C ARG A 677 33.90 -30.49 -34.92
N VAL A 678 34.95 -31.26 -34.63
CA VAL A 678 35.98 -31.63 -35.60
C VAL A 678 35.57 -32.85 -36.41
N ASP A 679 35.08 -33.91 -35.74
CA ASP A 679 34.79 -35.18 -36.42
C ASP A 679 33.38 -35.29 -37.00
N GLN A 680 32.43 -34.49 -36.52
CA GLN A 680 31.00 -34.48 -36.89
C GLN A 680 30.35 -35.87 -36.93
N LYS A 681 30.87 -36.81 -36.14
CA LYS A 681 30.37 -38.18 -36.13
C LYS A 681 29.02 -38.24 -35.41
N GLN A 682 28.12 -39.05 -35.95
CA GLN A 682 26.89 -39.44 -35.27
C GLN A 682 27.07 -40.80 -34.60
N GLY A 683 26.41 -40.98 -33.46
CA GLY A 683 26.45 -42.21 -32.67
C GLY A 683 25.34 -42.20 -31.63
N THR A 684 25.18 -43.32 -30.94
CA THR A 684 24.21 -43.49 -29.85
C THR A 684 24.97 -43.78 -28.56
N ILE A 685 24.62 -43.08 -27.48
CA ILE A 685 25.24 -43.22 -26.16
C ILE A 685 24.12 -43.45 -25.15
N MET A 686 24.19 -44.55 -24.40
CA MET A 686 23.17 -44.92 -23.41
C MET A 686 21.73 -44.89 -23.96
N GLY A 687 21.55 -45.18 -25.25
CA GLY A 687 20.25 -45.16 -25.94
C GLY A 687 19.84 -43.79 -26.53
N HIS A 688 20.62 -42.73 -26.35
CA HIS A 688 20.33 -41.38 -26.87
C HIS A 688 21.27 -40.97 -28.01
N GLN A 689 20.79 -40.11 -28.91
CA GLN A 689 21.62 -39.59 -30.01
C GLN A 689 22.70 -38.64 -29.48
N LEU A 690 23.94 -38.83 -29.93
CA LEU A 690 25.07 -37.97 -29.59
C LEU A 690 24.83 -36.51 -29.99
N SER A 691 24.13 -36.26 -31.10
CA SER A 691 23.73 -34.92 -31.55
C SER A 691 22.89 -34.17 -30.50
N SER A 692 21.99 -34.87 -29.81
CA SER A 692 21.15 -34.30 -28.74
C SER A 692 21.98 -33.93 -27.51
N LEU A 693 22.93 -34.79 -27.12
CA LEU A 693 23.84 -34.54 -26.01
C LEU A 693 24.72 -33.32 -26.30
N VAL A 694 25.34 -33.26 -27.48
CA VAL A 694 26.20 -32.16 -27.91
C VAL A 694 25.42 -30.83 -28.00
N GLY A 695 24.16 -30.88 -28.46
CA GLY A 695 23.26 -29.73 -28.46
C GLY A 695 22.99 -29.18 -27.06
N ARG A 696 22.66 -30.05 -26.10
CA ARG A 696 22.48 -29.68 -24.69
C ARG A 696 23.75 -29.12 -24.06
N ILE A 697 24.90 -29.78 -24.28
CA ILE A 697 26.21 -29.32 -23.80
C ILE A 697 26.49 -27.90 -24.29
N ARG A 698 26.24 -27.62 -25.58
CA ARG A 698 26.45 -26.28 -26.13
C ARG A 698 25.56 -25.24 -25.45
N TRP A 699 24.32 -25.59 -25.14
CA TRP A 699 23.40 -24.70 -24.43
C TRP A 699 23.92 -24.36 -23.01
N PHE A 700 24.25 -25.37 -22.21
CA PHE A 700 24.82 -25.16 -20.87
C PHE A 700 26.19 -24.45 -20.91
N GLN A 701 27.00 -24.68 -21.95
CA GLN A 701 28.25 -23.94 -22.14
C GLN A 701 27.99 -22.44 -22.30
N VAL A 702 27.01 -22.05 -23.11
CA VAL A 702 26.66 -20.64 -23.30
C VAL A 702 26.11 -20.05 -22.00
N LEU A 703 25.25 -20.80 -21.29
CA LEU A 703 24.71 -20.39 -20.00
C LEU A 703 25.82 -20.14 -18.96
N ASN A 704 26.72 -21.11 -18.76
CA ASN A 704 27.81 -20.98 -17.80
C ASN A 704 28.73 -19.81 -18.15
N THR A 705 29.02 -19.60 -19.43
CA THR A 705 29.84 -18.47 -19.88
C THR A 705 29.18 -17.13 -19.50
N GLN A 706 27.87 -17.00 -19.74
CA GLN A 706 27.12 -15.80 -19.36
C GLN A 706 27.14 -15.57 -17.84
N ILE A 707 26.91 -16.62 -17.05
CA ILE A 707 26.95 -16.55 -15.59
C ILE A 707 28.35 -16.13 -15.11
N PHE A 708 29.41 -16.72 -15.66
CA PHE A 708 30.77 -16.36 -15.31
C PHE A 708 31.12 -14.92 -15.66
N ASP A 709 30.69 -14.42 -16.81
CA ASP A 709 30.93 -13.03 -17.22
C ASP A 709 30.22 -12.04 -16.28
N ILE A 710 29.03 -12.39 -15.78
CA ILE A 710 28.35 -11.62 -14.74
C ILE A 710 29.19 -11.60 -13.46
N PHE A 711 29.62 -12.76 -12.95
CA PHE A 711 30.43 -12.80 -11.72
C PHE A 711 31.75 -12.04 -11.85
N LYS A 712 32.45 -12.16 -12.98
CA LYS A 712 33.68 -11.39 -13.27
C LYS A 712 33.43 -9.88 -13.21
N LYS A 713 32.31 -9.41 -13.74
CA LYS A 713 31.96 -7.98 -13.73
C LYS A 713 31.83 -7.44 -12.31
N TYR A 714 31.28 -8.23 -11.39
CA TYR A 714 31.10 -7.82 -9.99
C TYR A 714 32.37 -8.01 -9.15
N LEU A 715 33.11 -9.10 -9.32
CA LEU A 715 34.32 -9.38 -8.53
C LEU A 715 35.55 -8.57 -8.97
N ASN A 716 35.67 -8.21 -10.26
CA ASN A 716 36.81 -7.44 -10.77
C ASN A 716 36.64 -5.92 -10.60
N ALA A 717 35.51 -5.44 -10.05
CA ALA A 717 35.27 -4.01 -9.85
C ALA A 717 36.19 -3.38 -8.79
N SER A 718 36.77 -4.21 -7.91
CA SER A 718 37.57 -3.80 -6.75
C SER A 718 39.06 -4.12 -6.83
N GLU A 719 39.50 -4.90 -7.84
CA GLU A 719 40.93 -5.19 -8.02
C GLU A 719 41.65 -3.98 -8.65
N LEU A 720 42.26 -3.15 -7.80
CA LEU A 720 43.26 -2.17 -8.24
C LEU A 720 44.39 -2.90 -8.98
N PRO A 721 44.85 -2.41 -10.16
CA PRO A 721 45.88 -3.07 -10.98
C PRO A 721 47.21 -3.36 -10.28
N GLU A 722 47.50 -2.68 -9.16
CA GLU A 722 48.77 -2.76 -8.43
C GLU A 722 48.95 -4.10 -7.70
N ASN A 723 47.88 -4.81 -7.32
CA ASN A 723 47.96 -6.10 -6.60
C ASN A 723 48.08 -7.32 -7.51
N ALA A 724 47.97 -7.14 -8.84
CA ALA A 724 47.98 -8.26 -9.79
C ALA A 724 49.35 -8.95 -9.91
N VAL A 725 50.44 -8.27 -9.54
CA VAL A 725 51.81 -8.82 -9.61
C VAL A 725 52.19 -9.62 -8.37
N GLU A 726 51.62 -9.31 -7.20
CA GLU A 726 51.93 -10.00 -5.94
C GLU A 726 51.36 -11.44 -5.87
N ASN A 727 50.34 -11.76 -6.66
CA ASN A 727 49.65 -13.06 -6.66
C ASN A 727 50.13 -14.05 -7.74
N ILE A 728 51.22 -13.77 -8.46
CA ILE A 728 51.72 -14.64 -9.53
C ILE A 728 52.85 -15.53 -9.02
N THR A 729 52.61 -16.84 -8.97
CA THR A 729 53.67 -17.83 -8.71
C THR A 729 54.66 -17.86 -9.87
N CYS A 730 55.91 -17.52 -9.59
CA CYS A 730 56.99 -17.51 -10.59
C CYS A 730 57.70 -18.87 -10.61
N PHE A 731 57.94 -19.42 -11.80
CA PHE A 731 58.73 -20.63 -11.97
C PHE A 731 60.20 -20.28 -12.26
N THR A 732 61.12 -21.00 -11.64
CA THR A 732 62.55 -20.83 -11.87
C THR A 732 62.95 -21.41 -13.23
N PRO A 733 63.77 -20.71 -14.04
CA PRO A 733 64.34 -21.30 -15.24
C PRO A 733 65.28 -22.46 -14.88
N PRO A 734 65.51 -23.41 -15.79
CA PRO A 734 66.43 -24.51 -15.55
C PRO A 734 67.82 -23.98 -15.18
N ILE A 735 68.27 -24.27 -13.96
CA ILE A 735 69.57 -23.84 -13.44
C ILE A 735 70.64 -24.78 -13.98
N HIS A 736 71.66 -24.23 -14.63
CA HIS A 736 72.79 -25.03 -15.11
C HIS A 736 73.54 -25.64 -13.91
N PRO A 737 73.95 -26.92 -13.95
CA PRO A 737 74.57 -27.61 -12.81
C PRO A 737 75.81 -26.91 -12.22
N SER A 738 76.50 -26.08 -13.01
CA SER A 738 77.67 -25.30 -12.57
C SER A 738 77.33 -24.12 -11.64
N CYS A 739 76.07 -23.69 -11.59
CA CYS A 739 75.59 -22.58 -10.77
C CYS A 739 74.76 -23.04 -9.56
N ALA A 740 74.53 -24.35 -9.42
CA ALA A 740 73.86 -24.95 -8.27
C ALA A 740 74.86 -25.13 -7.13
N THR A 741 74.93 -24.17 -6.19
CA THR A 741 75.60 -24.40 -4.91
C THR A 741 74.85 -25.50 -4.15
N PRO A 742 75.54 -26.54 -3.63
CA PRO A 742 74.90 -27.56 -2.82
C PRO A 742 74.47 -26.93 -1.48
N ILE A 743 73.18 -27.03 -1.17
CA ILE A 743 72.65 -26.87 0.20
C ILE A 743 72.35 -28.26 0.73
#